data_AF-A0AAN6YAJ3-F1
#
_entry.id   AF-A0AAN6YAJ3-F1
#
_cell.length_a   1.000
_cell.length_b   1.000
_cell.length_c   1.000
_cell.angle_alpha   90.00
_cell.angle_beta   90.00
_cell.angle_gamma   90.00
#
_symmetry.space_group_name_H-M   'P 1'
#
loop_
_entity.id
_entity.type
_entity.pdbx_description
1 polymer ?
#
loop_
_entity_poly.entity_id
_entity_poly.type
_entity_poly.pdbx_seq_one_letter_code
_entity_poly.pdbx_strand_id
1 'polypeptide(L)'
;MVWTQTKPGVWTDEYDGAEKVFYGMSQAFKAIGREHGSVYMVCQINISDNDNSEPTAWKTSLAQAWRRLRFDFPSLTVFEQDGKKQYLEPTRDRLDKWADDTFSVNDAAESATQIIPMLHLQKLPRLVFILHSSELLFHCSHWRIDALGACMVMDRFFDLLDGTIAGKTIESPPWEQEHNNLSPSLEDAYGSSETTMAVHRAKAEEIRKRNFDTAYPSAGLPYHDGPTPGLSHTQAIEFTQESTASLISACKAAGISITAAVHAACAAAVFERATDRQCDSYSTVVSVNVRNLLPPSARQYVCGTYVTGITHTLSRVGGNFTSWGKQLTAGYKASSWGGAVYMDALREIYRVHGEMLADLAAAASQKGPPPSNVTVSSLGVLDGKHLRADHGCVQVEAFRLGSSIMTRQPTLYIWTFRGSLTLSVDYNEGYYGPGDISGLLASIMKRLGKELRLRLTFVLKDLNTQDLPTLGGLKTKGEAQLWSPPGVACPLYAVISTAKSERVLNSRPPVANNLELDDITISSHRLNDTYTSTERLRPSTRGSTATSTAAEEDKDIPPVPPLPTNQPEIEIPGSDTTKQEPPPGPATTQYVSGWKLVTLLGSLTLIVFLILLDQTIISTAVPVITADLNALSDIGWYAGAYQLASGALQPLTGKLYTFFRLKWVFLLFLFLFELGSLVCGAATSSPMLIAGRAIAGAGSAGLANGGWTIISAAVPIEKRPLHTGTMMGVGQIGLIVAPLIGGALTQYVTWRWCFYINLPIGAVSALCLILIDIPETLSHKDKRSLPWRELRKQLIQQLDLIGFVLFAPASTMFLLALQFGADNKYAWNSSTIIGLFCGAGVTGILFALWERRAGDVAMIPGKVIGTREVWASCGNIFSMTFVVFVANFYLPVYFQAVKGTGPTMSGVYLLPGILSQLVFIVLSGALVSKLGYYMPWTLFSGVMTSVGGGLATTFRPDTSVDKWVGYQILQGIGRGAGMQMSMIATQNALGAHLIPISMSLLIFCQNLAGAIAVVVATTIFTQSLLGDLPLLAPSVSPAAAIAAGSGADSVRRLVPEGSPELDGLLLAYSYAVDKTFYMVAAFGVASFVFGLGMGWKDVRKKSGEKEEKPAPAGDVVV
;
A
#
# COMPACT_ATOMS: atom_id res chain seq x y z
N MET A 1 -27.48 2.13 20.29
CA MET A 1 -28.91 2.27 20.68
C MET A 1 -29.79 2.43 19.45
N VAL A 2 -31.12 2.51 19.61
CA VAL A 2 -32.10 2.62 18.51
C VAL A 2 -33.16 3.66 18.84
N TRP A 3 -33.44 4.55 17.88
CA TRP A 3 -34.48 5.57 17.95
C TRP A 3 -35.83 4.99 18.40
N THR A 4 -36.36 5.50 19.51
CA THR A 4 -37.58 4.98 20.14
C THR A 4 -38.72 5.98 19.98
N GLN A 5 -39.86 5.55 19.43
CA GLN A 5 -41.06 6.38 19.35
C GLN A 5 -41.71 6.52 20.74
N THR A 6 -41.75 7.74 21.28
CA THR A 6 -42.32 8.02 22.62
C THR A 6 -43.76 8.51 22.56
N LYS A 7 -44.17 9.11 21.43
CA LYS A 7 -45.54 9.49 21.08
C LYS A 7 -45.68 9.35 19.56
N PRO A 8 -46.91 9.21 18.99
CA PRO A 8 -47.09 9.17 17.54
C PRO A 8 -46.40 10.36 16.85
N GLY A 9 -45.49 10.08 15.92
CA GLY A 9 -44.68 11.08 15.21
C GLY A 9 -43.62 11.81 16.06
N VAL A 10 -43.25 11.29 17.23
CA VAL A 10 -42.18 11.81 18.10
C VAL A 10 -41.22 10.69 18.47
N TRP A 11 -40.00 10.78 17.96
CA TRP A 11 -38.94 9.79 18.17
C TRP A 11 -37.82 10.40 19.03
N THR A 12 -37.22 9.60 19.91
CA THR A 12 -36.14 10.05 20.80
C THR A 12 -35.02 9.02 20.88
N ASP A 13 -33.79 9.49 21.03
CA ASP A 13 -32.60 8.67 21.28
C ASP A 13 -31.68 9.35 22.32
N GLU A 14 -30.90 8.54 23.04
CA GLU A 14 -29.90 9.05 23.97
C GLU A 14 -28.63 9.47 23.21
N TYR A 15 -27.82 10.34 23.80
CA TYR A 15 -26.46 10.54 23.32
C TYR A 15 -25.59 9.31 23.68
N ASP A 16 -24.67 8.89 22.81
CA ASP A 16 -23.59 7.93 23.11
C ASP A 16 -22.24 8.63 23.40
N GLY A 17 -21.17 7.88 23.66
CA GLY A 17 -19.88 8.35 24.18
C GLY A 17 -19.31 9.60 23.50
N ALA A 18 -19.07 9.53 22.19
CA ALA A 18 -18.56 10.65 21.39
C ALA A 18 -19.56 11.82 21.34
N GLU A 19 -20.85 11.51 21.15
CA GLU A 19 -21.90 12.53 21.03
C GLU A 19 -22.05 13.34 22.32
N LYS A 20 -22.00 12.70 23.50
CA LYS A 20 -22.01 13.35 24.82
C LYS A 20 -20.89 14.38 24.97
N VAL A 21 -19.70 14.04 24.47
CA VAL A 21 -18.53 14.92 24.52
C VAL A 21 -18.72 16.14 23.63
N PHE A 22 -19.08 15.97 22.35
CA PHE A 22 -19.30 17.10 21.43
C PHE A 22 -20.54 17.94 21.81
N TYR A 23 -21.59 17.32 22.33
CA TYR A 23 -22.74 18.05 22.89
C TYR A 23 -22.30 18.86 24.13
N GLY A 24 -21.50 18.27 25.03
CA GLY A 24 -20.87 18.96 26.15
C GLY A 24 -20.02 20.17 25.73
N MET A 25 -19.23 20.05 24.64
CA MET A 25 -18.48 21.18 24.05
C MET A 25 -19.44 22.31 23.65
N SER A 26 -20.50 21.97 22.90
CA SER A 26 -21.45 22.93 22.33
C SER A 26 -22.13 23.78 23.40
N GLN A 27 -22.59 23.16 24.49
CA GLN A 27 -23.35 23.84 25.54
C GLN A 27 -22.48 24.67 26.49
N ALA A 28 -21.15 24.47 26.51
CA ALA A 28 -20.27 25.06 27.52
C ALA A 28 -20.09 26.59 27.42
N PHE A 29 -20.71 27.24 26.42
CA PHE A 29 -20.80 28.71 26.28
C PHE A 29 -22.26 29.22 26.13
N LYS A 30 -23.26 28.38 26.39
CA LYS A 30 -24.71 28.70 26.32
C LYS A 30 -25.10 29.96 27.10
N ALA A 31 -24.44 30.22 28.24
CA ALA A 31 -24.63 31.41 29.06
C ALA A 31 -24.29 32.75 28.38
N ILE A 32 -23.51 32.74 27.29
CA ILE A 32 -23.22 33.92 26.44
C ILE A 32 -23.84 33.79 25.04
N GLY A 33 -24.82 32.89 24.86
CA GLY A 33 -25.57 32.73 23.61
C GLY A 33 -24.77 32.23 22.41
N ARG A 34 -23.60 31.60 22.64
CA ARG A 34 -22.67 31.13 21.61
C ARG A 34 -22.30 29.67 21.81
N GLU A 35 -21.94 29.00 20.72
CA GLU A 35 -21.51 27.60 20.70
C GLU A 35 -19.98 27.52 20.54
N HIS A 36 -19.33 26.48 21.05
CA HIS A 36 -17.96 26.13 20.65
C HIS A 36 -17.96 24.89 19.77
N GLY A 37 -17.27 24.98 18.63
CA GLY A 37 -17.02 23.89 17.71
C GLY A 37 -18.05 23.76 16.59
N SER A 38 -19.14 24.54 16.58
CA SER A 38 -20.10 24.52 15.46
C SER A 38 -19.40 24.79 14.14
N VAL A 39 -19.63 23.89 13.19
CA VAL A 39 -19.02 23.87 11.86
C VAL A 39 -19.76 24.84 10.96
N TYR A 40 -19.01 25.59 10.15
CA TYR A 40 -19.55 26.31 9.02
C TYR A 40 -18.79 25.97 7.74
N MET A 41 -19.54 25.93 6.65
CA MET A 41 -19.05 25.67 5.30
C MET A 41 -19.61 26.75 4.37
N VAL A 42 -18.72 27.36 3.59
CA VAL A 42 -19.08 28.41 2.62
C VAL A 42 -18.68 27.95 1.24
N CYS A 43 -19.67 27.80 0.36
CA CYS A 43 -19.44 27.57 -1.07
C CYS A 43 -19.80 28.85 -1.83
N GLN A 44 -18.84 29.43 -2.54
CA GLN A 44 -19.14 30.42 -3.57
C GLN A 44 -19.59 29.66 -4.80
N ILE A 45 -20.83 29.90 -5.24
CA ILE A 45 -21.43 29.19 -6.37
C ILE A 45 -21.74 30.12 -7.53
N ASN A 46 -21.63 29.57 -8.73
CA ASN A 46 -22.01 30.20 -9.97
C ASN A 46 -23.07 29.31 -10.63
N ILE A 47 -24.22 29.88 -10.95
CA ILE A 47 -25.35 29.17 -11.55
C ILE A 47 -25.38 29.58 -13.02
N SER A 48 -25.04 28.64 -13.90
CA SER A 48 -25.06 28.87 -15.34
C SER A 48 -26.47 28.73 -15.87
N ASP A 49 -27.20 29.84 -15.94
CA ASP A 49 -28.45 29.94 -16.69
C ASP A 49 -28.26 30.85 -17.92
N ASN A 50 -29.03 30.61 -18.97
CA ASN A 50 -28.77 31.14 -20.31
C ASN A 50 -29.50 32.47 -20.58
N ASP A 51 -30.05 33.11 -19.54
CA ASP A 51 -30.72 34.40 -19.59
C ASP A 51 -30.53 35.18 -18.28
N ASN A 52 -30.58 36.51 -18.34
CA ASN A 52 -30.23 37.41 -17.22
C ASN A 52 -31.37 37.54 -16.19
N SER A 53 -31.89 36.42 -15.69
CA SER A 53 -32.89 36.43 -14.62
C SER A 53 -32.27 36.86 -13.28
N GLU A 54 -33.04 37.59 -12.47
CA GLU A 54 -32.53 38.13 -11.21
C GLU A 54 -32.00 37.04 -10.25
N PRO A 55 -31.07 37.39 -9.34
CA PRO A 55 -30.80 36.61 -8.11
C PRO A 55 -32.05 36.31 -7.23
N THR A 56 -33.21 36.89 -7.57
CA THR A 56 -34.51 36.56 -6.98
C THR A 56 -35.10 35.25 -7.50
N ALA A 57 -34.74 34.80 -8.71
CA ALA A 57 -35.41 33.70 -9.41
C ALA A 57 -35.18 32.31 -8.78
N TRP A 58 -33.91 31.94 -8.54
CA TRP A 58 -33.56 30.63 -7.98
C TRP A 58 -33.89 30.47 -6.48
N LYS A 59 -34.41 31.52 -5.80
CA LYS A 59 -34.75 31.47 -4.36
C LYS A 59 -35.72 30.33 -4.04
N THR A 60 -36.70 30.12 -4.92
CA THR A 60 -37.65 29.00 -4.85
C THR A 60 -36.95 27.64 -5.04
N SER A 61 -36.02 27.55 -5.99
CA SER A 61 -35.26 26.33 -6.32
C SER A 61 -34.35 25.89 -5.16
N LEU A 62 -33.66 26.83 -4.50
CA LEU A 62 -32.90 26.57 -3.26
C LEU A 62 -33.81 26.04 -2.14
N ALA A 63 -34.97 26.69 -1.92
CA ALA A 63 -35.90 26.33 -0.87
C ALA A 63 -36.61 24.97 -1.13
N GLN A 64 -36.76 24.57 -2.40
CA GLN A 64 -37.23 23.24 -2.80
C GLN A 64 -36.14 22.17 -2.65
N ALA A 65 -34.91 22.45 -3.09
CA ALA A 65 -33.77 21.56 -2.89
C ALA A 65 -33.51 21.30 -1.39
N TRP A 66 -33.65 22.31 -0.54
CA TRP A 66 -33.51 22.19 0.92
C TRP A 66 -34.63 21.34 1.55
N ARG A 67 -35.90 21.59 1.17
CA ARG A 67 -37.04 20.73 1.56
C ARG A 67 -36.82 19.26 1.14
N ARG A 68 -36.27 19.01 -0.05
CA ARG A 68 -36.03 17.65 -0.53
C ARG A 68 -34.81 16.99 0.13
N LEU A 69 -33.76 17.73 0.44
CA LEU A 69 -32.54 17.22 1.08
C LEU A 69 -32.82 16.57 2.44
N ARG A 70 -33.80 17.11 3.19
CA ARG A 70 -34.30 16.54 4.45
C ARG A 70 -34.59 15.04 4.36
N PHE A 71 -35.25 14.57 3.30
CA PHE A 71 -35.63 13.16 3.17
C PHE A 71 -34.44 12.22 2.94
N ASP A 72 -33.34 12.74 2.38
CA ASP A 72 -32.07 12.01 2.25
C ASP A 72 -31.26 12.08 3.56
N PHE A 73 -31.42 13.12 4.37
CA PHE A 73 -30.70 13.35 5.64
C PHE A 73 -31.61 13.86 6.78
N PRO A 74 -32.48 13.03 7.37
CA PRO A 74 -33.46 13.49 8.37
C PRO A 74 -32.86 13.96 9.69
N SER A 75 -31.60 13.60 9.96
CA SER A 75 -30.76 14.11 11.05
C SER A 75 -30.60 15.64 11.04
N LEU A 76 -30.84 16.30 9.89
CA LEU A 76 -30.93 17.76 9.79
C LEU A 76 -32.11 18.35 10.61
N THR A 77 -33.10 17.55 11.00
CA THR A 77 -34.29 18.00 11.74
C THR A 77 -34.33 17.56 13.20
N VAL A 78 -33.42 16.66 13.59
CA VAL A 78 -33.18 16.28 14.99
C VAL A 78 -32.86 17.54 15.80
N PHE A 79 -33.25 17.60 17.05
CA PHE A 79 -32.83 18.65 17.99
C PHE A 79 -32.64 18.13 19.40
N GLU A 80 -31.90 18.89 20.22
CA GLU A 80 -31.87 18.63 21.65
C GLU A 80 -33.15 19.13 22.32
N GLN A 81 -33.71 18.30 23.19
CA GLN A 81 -34.67 18.71 24.20
C GLN A 81 -34.61 17.74 25.39
N ASP A 82 -34.65 18.32 26.60
CA ASP A 82 -34.66 17.61 27.89
C ASP A 82 -33.45 16.66 28.06
N GLY A 83 -32.29 17.05 27.50
CA GLY A 83 -31.04 16.29 27.57
C GLY A 83 -30.91 15.15 26.54
N LYS A 84 -31.86 15.02 25.61
CA LYS A 84 -31.92 13.92 24.63
C LYS A 84 -32.02 14.40 23.18
N LYS A 85 -31.69 13.53 22.24
CA LYS A 85 -31.93 13.75 20.81
C LYS A 85 -33.42 13.48 20.54
N GLN A 86 -34.12 14.42 19.91
CA GLN A 86 -35.53 14.27 19.50
C GLN A 86 -35.68 14.52 18.00
N TYR A 87 -36.53 13.75 17.35
CA TYR A 87 -36.94 13.89 15.95
C TYR A 87 -38.47 13.99 15.88
N LEU A 88 -38.96 14.91 15.05
CA LEU A 88 -40.38 15.09 14.78
C LEU A 88 -40.68 14.67 13.35
N GLU A 89 -41.53 13.65 13.23
CA GLU A 89 -42.03 13.15 11.95
C GLU A 89 -42.75 14.28 11.20
N PRO A 90 -42.54 14.44 9.89
CA PRO A 90 -43.10 15.55 9.13
C PRO A 90 -44.64 15.50 9.11
N THR A 91 -45.22 16.68 9.14
CA THR A 91 -46.51 16.98 8.51
C THR A 91 -46.25 18.12 7.52
N ARG A 92 -47.21 18.48 6.67
CA ARG A 92 -46.96 19.48 5.61
C ARG A 92 -46.54 20.82 6.22
N ASP A 93 -47.32 21.27 7.19
CA ASP A 93 -47.08 22.49 7.96
C ASP A 93 -45.75 22.45 8.75
N ARG A 94 -45.33 21.26 9.24
CA ARG A 94 -44.02 21.08 9.90
C ARG A 94 -42.86 21.11 8.91
N LEU A 95 -43.04 20.60 7.69
CA LEU A 95 -42.00 20.60 6.64
C LEU A 95 -41.77 22.01 6.12
N ASP A 96 -42.85 22.72 5.80
CA ASP A 96 -42.78 24.12 5.36
C ASP A 96 -42.22 25.01 6.47
N LYS A 97 -42.74 24.90 7.72
CA LYS A 97 -42.16 25.62 8.85
C LYS A 97 -40.69 25.29 9.09
N TRP A 98 -40.28 24.02 8.99
CA TRP A 98 -38.86 23.66 9.16
C TRP A 98 -37.99 24.32 8.09
N ALA A 99 -38.45 24.39 6.84
CA ALA A 99 -37.74 25.06 5.77
C ALA A 99 -37.64 26.58 6.04
N ASP A 100 -38.72 27.21 6.47
CA ASP A 100 -38.76 28.65 6.76
C ASP A 100 -37.96 29.02 8.04
N ASP A 101 -37.89 28.13 9.04
CA ASP A 101 -37.07 28.27 10.25
C ASP A 101 -35.56 28.04 9.98
N THR A 102 -35.17 27.39 8.88
CA THR A 102 -33.77 26.93 8.64
C THR A 102 -33.12 27.40 7.33
N PHE A 103 -33.89 27.82 6.32
CA PHE A 103 -33.37 28.42 5.09
C PHE A 103 -33.67 29.93 5.07
N SER A 104 -32.68 30.72 4.64
CA SER A 104 -32.86 32.18 4.50
C SER A 104 -31.96 32.74 3.41
N VAL A 105 -32.37 33.83 2.78
CA VAL A 105 -31.52 34.63 1.91
C VAL A 105 -31.17 35.92 2.62
N ASN A 106 -29.90 36.35 2.54
CA ASN A 106 -29.39 37.59 3.08
C ASN A 106 -28.92 38.49 1.93
N ASP A 107 -29.52 39.67 1.83
CA ASP A 107 -29.28 40.71 0.84
C ASP A 107 -28.64 41.98 1.44
N ALA A 108 -28.28 41.94 2.74
CA ALA A 108 -27.63 43.02 3.47
C ALA A 108 -26.15 42.75 3.81
N ALA A 109 -25.70 41.49 3.73
CA ALA A 109 -24.31 41.11 3.96
C ALA A 109 -23.54 40.96 2.64
N GLU A 110 -22.33 41.52 2.58
CA GLU A 110 -21.42 41.44 1.42
C GLU A 110 -20.83 40.03 1.25
N SER A 111 -20.64 39.28 2.33
CA SER A 111 -20.07 37.92 2.32
C SER A 111 -20.32 37.17 3.63
N ALA A 112 -20.06 35.86 3.64
CA ALA A 112 -20.25 35.02 4.82
C ALA A 112 -19.40 35.45 6.01
N THR A 113 -18.25 36.10 5.81
CA THR A 113 -17.41 36.55 6.94
C THR A 113 -18.05 37.67 7.76
N GLN A 114 -19.02 38.41 7.23
CA GLN A 114 -19.81 39.33 8.05
C GLN A 114 -20.81 38.58 8.95
N ILE A 115 -21.30 37.41 8.51
CA ILE A 115 -22.28 36.61 9.24
C ILE A 115 -21.61 35.68 10.28
N ILE A 116 -20.50 35.03 9.92
CA ILE A 116 -19.84 33.98 10.73
C ILE A 116 -19.51 34.41 12.17
N PRO A 117 -18.94 35.60 12.45
CA PRO A 117 -18.68 36.06 13.82
C PRO A 117 -19.94 36.23 14.67
N MET A 118 -21.08 36.52 14.04
CA MET A 118 -22.40 36.73 14.66
C MET A 118 -23.23 35.44 14.79
N LEU A 119 -22.66 34.26 14.49
CA LEU A 119 -23.37 32.98 14.63
C LEU A 119 -23.57 32.60 16.10
N HIS A 120 -24.78 32.85 16.59
CA HIS A 120 -25.28 32.41 17.90
C HIS A 120 -25.59 30.91 17.93
N LEU A 121 -25.76 30.35 19.14
CA LEU A 121 -26.18 28.97 19.36
C LEU A 121 -27.54 28.69 18.67
N GLN A 122 -27.55 27.81 17.66
CA GLN A 122 -28.76 27.45 16.92
C GLN A 122 -29.39 26.16 17.47
N LYS A 123 -30.73 26.03 17.38
CA LYS A 123 -31.41 24.76 17.71
C LYS A 123 -31.33 23.74 16.57
N LEU A 124 -31.29 24.21 15.32
CA LEU A 124 -31.25 23.40 14.09
C LEU A 124 -30.09 23.85 13.19
N PRO A 125 -29.64 23.01 12.23
CA PRO A 125 -28.75 23.44 11.16
C PRO A 125 -29.41 24.55 10.32
N ARG A 126 -28.63 25.48 9.78
CA ARG A 126 -29.12 26.61 8.99
C ARG A 126 -28.39 26.70 7.66
N LEU A 127 -29.13 27.05 6.61
CA LEU A 127 -28.61 27.36 5.28
C LEU A 127 -28.92 28.82 4.94
N VAL A 128 -27.89 29.60 4.62
CA VAL A 128 -27.99 31.02 4.28
C VAL A 128 -27.37 31.26 2.92
N PHE A 129 -28.15 31.73 1.93
CA PHE A 129 -27.57 32.26 0.69
C PHE A 129 -27.33 33.77 0.82
N ILE A 130 -26.20 34.25 0.33
CA ILE A 130 -25.75 35.63 0.46
C ILE A 130 -25.69 36.26 -0.93
N LEU A 131 -26.52 37.29 -1.16
CA LEU A 131 -26.89 37.75 -2.50
C LEU A 131 -25.74 38.41 -3.27
N HIS A 132 -24.89 39.17 -2.58
CA HIS A 132 -23.84 40.00 -3.21
C HIS A 132 -22.62 39.20 -3.67
N SER A 133 -22.24 38.15 -2.93
CA SER A 133 -21.05 37.33 -3.22
C SER A 133 -21.36 35.96 -3.85
N SER A 134 -22.65 35.64 -4.03
CA SER A 134 -23.15 34.29 -4.37
C SER A 134 -22.61 33.19 -3.43
N GLU A 135 -22.49 33.51 -2.13
CA GLU A 135 -21.99 32.58 -1.12
C GLU A 135 -23.14 31.84 -0.43
N LEU A 136 -23.09 30.52 -0.45
CA LEU A 136 -23.98 29.64 0.29
C LEU A 136 -23.28 29.16 1.58
N LEU A 137 -23.71 29.70 2.72
CA LEU A 137 -23.25 29.40 4.07
C LEU A 137 -24.14 28.33 4.72
N PHE A 138 -23.60 27.15 4.96
CA PHE A 138 -24.18 26.12 5.82
C PHE A 138 -23.57 26.20 7.22
N HIS A 139 -24.39 26.14 8.27
CA HIS A 139 -23.97 26.18 9.67
C HIS A 139 -24.65 25.07 10.48
N CYS A 140 -23.87 24.35 11.30
CA CYS A 140 -24.37 23.23 12.09
C CYS A 140 -23.53 22.95 13.36
N SER A 141 -24.16 22.50 14.44
CA SER A 141 -23.45 22.06 15.65
C SER A 141 -22.67 20.76 15.41
N HIS A 142 -21.39 20.68 15.81
CA HIS A 142 -20.49 19.55 15.49
C HIS A 142 -20.91 18.21 16.12
N TRP A 143 -21.75 18.21 17.16
CA TRP A 143 -22.31 16.97 17.71
C TRP A 143 -23.29 16.26 16.75
N ARG A 144 -23.72 16.94 15.67
CA ARG A 144 -24.66 16.46 14.66
C ARG A 144 -23.99 15.96 13.39
N ILE A 145 -22.92 16.65 12.97
CA ILE A 145 -22.26 16.48 11.69
C ILE A 145 -20.81 16.97 11.80
N ASP A 146 -19.89 16.22 11.21
CA ASP A 146 -18.50 16.64 11.08
C ASP A 146 -18.29 17.42 9.77
N ALA A 147 -17.04 17.83 9.51
CA ALA A 147 -16.70 18.59 8.31
C ALA A 147 -16.85 17.80 7.00
N LEU A 148 -16.67 16.47 7.00
CA LEU A 148 -16.83 15.64 5.80
C LEU A 148 -18.31 15.36 5.51
N GLY A 149 -19.11 15.10 6.55
CA GLY A 149 -20.57 15.03 6.45
C GLY A 149 -21.17 16.34 5.93
N ALA A 150 -20.68 17.49 6.40
CA ALA A 150 -21.08 18.80 5.87
C ALA A 150 -20.78 18.92 4.37
N CYS A 151 -19.59 18.49 3.91
CA CYS A 151 -19.27 18.45 2.48
C CYS A 151 -20.26 17.57 1.69
N MET A 152 -20.54 16.35 2.17
CA MET A 152 -21.43 15.39 1.50
C MET A 152 -22.89 15.86 1.44
N VAL A 153 -23.39 16.50 2.50
CA VAL A 153 -24.74 17.10 2.53
C VAL A 153 -24.85 18.24 1.51
N MET A 154 -23.79 19.04 1.34
CA MET A 154 -23.77 20.14 0.38
C MET A 154 -23.57 19.68 -1.06
N ASP A 155 -22.71 18.69 -1.31
CA ASP A 155 -22.55 18.01 -2.61
C ASP A 155 -23.90 17.44 -3.11
N ARG A 156 -24.67 16.82 -2.19
CA ARG A 156 -26.02 16.34 -2.49
C ARG A 156 -27.05 17.47 -2.64
N PHE A 157 -26.91 18.57 -1.91
CA PHE A 157 -27.76 19.76 -2.11
C PHE A 157 -27.58 20.35 -3.51
N PHE A 158 -26.35 20.40 -4.04
CA PHE A 158 -26.10 20.93 -5.38
C PHE A 158 -26.67 20.03 -6.50
N ASP A 159 -26.66 18.69 -6.34
CA ASP A 159 -27.37 17.79 -7.25
C ASP A 159 -28.89 18.03 -7.26
N LEU A 160 -29.48 18.26 -6.07
CA LEU A 160 -30.90 18.56 -5.94
C LEU A 160 -31.23 19.96 -6.51
N LEU A 161 -30.30 20.91 -6.40
CA LEU A 161 -30.43 22.26 -6.95
C LEU A 161 -30.35 22.28 -8.48
N ASP A 162 -29.42 21.56 -9.11
CA ASP A 162 -29.45 21.35 -10.57
C ASP A 162 -30.78 20.70 -11.00
N GLY A 163 -31.27 19.73 -10.22
CA GLY A 163 -32.57 19.11 -10.44
C GLY A 163 -33.73 20.10 -10.47
N THR A 164 -33.83 21.00 -9.47
CA THR A 164 -34.91 22.00 -9.39
C THR A 164 -34.77 23.11 -10.41
N ILE A 165 -33.54 23.57 -10.71
CA ILE A 165 -33.29 24.60 -11.74
C ILE A 165 -33.62 24.07 -13.14
N ALA A 166 -33.22 22.84 -13.46
CA ALA A 166 -33.53 22.18 -14.72
C ALA A 166 -34.99 21.68 -14.83
N GLY A 167 -35.90 22.14 -13.95
CA GLY A 167 -37.33 21.85 -14.00
C GLY A 167 -37.72 20.38 -13.77
N LYS A 168 -36.81 19.55 -13.24
CA LYS A 168 -37.04 18.11 -13.05
C LYS A 168 -37.95 17.90 -11.84
N THR A 169 -39.04 17.15 -11.99
CA THR A 169 -39.89 16.76 -10.86
C THR A 169 -39.14 15.82 -9.93
N ILE A 170 -38.67 16.32 -8.78
CA ILE A 170 -37.96 15.49 -7.80
C ILE A 170 -38.95 14.83 -6.84
N GLU A 171 -39.21 13.53 -7.06
CA GLU A 171 -40.06 12.75 -6.17
C GLU A 171 -39.51 12.73 -4.74
N SER A 172 -40.40 12.94 -3.77
CA SER A 172 -40.12 12.80 -2.34
C SER A 172 -40.67 11.46 -1.86
N PRO A 173 -39.90 10.66 -1.10
CA PRO A 173 -40.36 9.35 -0.61
C PRO A 173 -41.48 9.51 0.43
N PRO A 174 -42.25 8.44 0.71
CA PRO A 174 -43.28 8.45 1.75
C PRO A 174 -42.74 8.94 3.09
N TRP A 175 -43.33 10.03 3.58
CA TRP A 175 -42.85 10.77 4.74
C TRP A 175 -42.99 9.98 6.06
N GLU A 176 -43.86 8.96 6.12
CA GLU A 176 -43.96 8.01 7.24
C GLU A 176 -42.76 7.06 7.32
N GLN A 177 -41.86 7.09 6.32
CA GLN A 177 -40.65 6.27 6.27
C GLN A 177 -39.37 7.11 6.47
N GLU A 178 -39.46 8.45 6.58
CA GLU A 178 -38.31 9.34 6.81
C GLU A 178 -37.50 8.91 8.05
N HIS A 179 -38.16 8.44 9.11
CA HIS A 179 -37.50 8.02 10.35
C HIS A 179 -36.54 6.82 10.18
N ASN A 180 -36.68 6.02 9.11
CA ASN A 180 -35.78 4.89 8.83
C ASN A 180 -34.39 5.33 8.35
N ASN A 181 -34.26 6.58 7.88
CA ASN A 181 -32.99 7.17 7.45
C ASN A 181 -32.29 7.95 8.58
N LEU A 182 -32.80 7.91 9.82
CA LEU A 182 -32.17 8.57 10.96
C LEU A 182 -30.80 7.95 11.28
N SER A 183 -29.80 8.81 11.43
CA SER A 183 -28.43 8.35 11.70
C SER A 183 -28.33 7.70 13.09
N PRO A 184 -27.62 6.57 13.22
CA PRO A 184 -27.22 6.02 14.51
C PRO A 184 -26.05 6.83 15.10
N SER A 185 -25.68 6.54 16.36
CA SER A 185 -24.48 7.12 16.97
C SER A 185 -23.20 6.69 16.22
N LEU A 186 -22.08 7.40 16.46
CA LEU A 186 -20.79 7.04 15.85
C LEU A 186 -20.34 5.63 16.23
N GLU A 187 -20.47 5.27 17.51
CA GLU A 187 -20.11 3.95 18.02
C GLU A 187 -21.02 2.84 17.50
N ASP A 188 -22.31 3.10 17.32
CA ASP A 188 -23.24 2.16 16.67
C ASP A 188 -22.97 2.02 15.16
N ALA A 189 -22.66 3.11 14.46
CA ALA A 189 -22.36 3.11 13.01
C ALA A 189 -21.14 2.26 12.67
N TYR A 190 -20.15 2.22 13.57
CA TYR A 190 -18.97 1.35 13.44
C TYR A 190 -19.15 -0.05 14.04
N GLY A 191 -20.30 -0.34 14.67
CA GLY A 191 -20.54 -1.63 15.31
C GLY A 191 -19.68 -1.90 16.54
N SER A 192 -19.21 -0.85 17.24
CA SER A 192 -18.42 -0.96 18.47
C SER A 192 -19.12 -1.87 19.47
N SER A 193 -18.38 -2.79 20.09
CA SER A 193 -18.95 -3.65 21.13
C SER A 193 -19.61 -2.84 22.27
N GLU A 194 -20.78 -3.29 22.74
CA GLU A 194 -21.36 -2.83 24.01
C GLU A 194 -20.66 -3.49 25.22
N THR A 195 -19.94 -4.59 25.01
CA THR A 195 -19.25 -5.32 26.09
C THR A 195 -17.79 -4.88 26.21
N THR A 196 -17.47 -4.20 27.32
CA THR A 196 -16.11 -3.72 27.59
C THR A 196 -15.19 -4.84 28.06
N MET A 197 -14.46 -5.44 27.12
CA MET A 197 -13.42 -6.44 27.38
C MET A 197 -12.15 -5.83 28.02
N ALA A 198 -11.32 -6.65 28.65
CA ALA A 198 -10.06 -6.20 29.27
C ALA A 198 -9.12 -5.47 28.28
N VAL A 199 -9.11 -5.88 27.02
CA VAL A 199 -8.33 -5.24 25.95
C VAL A 199 -8.86 -3.84 25.59
N HIS A 200 -10.17 -3.58 25.75
CA HIS A 200 -10.76 -2.26 25.55
C HIS A 200 -10.37 -1.31 26.70
N ARG A 201 -10.37 -1.80 27.95
CA ARG A 201 -9.91 -1.03 29.12
C ARG A 201 -8.44 -0.67 29.00
N ALA A 202 -7.59 -1.65 28.64
CA ALA A 202 -6.17 -1.42 28.38
C ALA A 202 -5.95 -0.38 27.27
N LYS A 203 -6.79 -0.39 26.21
CA LYS A 203 -6.71 0.61 25.15
C LYS A 203 -7.17 2.00 25.60
N ALA A 204 -8.26 2.09 26.37
CA ALA A 204 -8.72 3.36 26.93
C ALA A 204 -7.66 4.00 27.85
N GLU A 205 -7.00 3.19 28.68
CA GLU A 205 -5.92 3.62 29.58
C GLU A 205 -4.63 4.00 28.82
N GLU A 206 -4.27 3.28 27.74
CA GLU A 206 -3.20 3.69 26.83
C GLU A 206 -3.46 5.08 26.23
N ILE A 207 -4.68 5.32 25.75
CA ILE A 207 -5.08 6.61 25.18
C ILE A 207 -5.10 7.70 26.27
N ARG A 208 -5.61 7.41 27.47
CA ARG A 208 -5.59 8.31 28.64
C ARG A 208 -4.15 8.74 28.95
N LYS A 209 -3.24 7.80 29.16
CA LYS A 209 -1.83 8.07 29.48
C LYS A 209 -1.06 8.80 28.38
N ARG A 210 -1.29 8.42 27.11
CA ARG A 210 -0.65 9.07 25.95
C ARG A 210 -1.08 10.53 25.81
N ASN A 211 -2.37 10.78 25.88
CA ASN A 211 -2.93 12.09 25.58
C ASN A 211 -2.91 13.03 26.79
N PHE A 212 -3.14 12.50 28.01
CA PHE A 212 -3.09 13.28 29.24
C PHE A 212 -1.72 13.26 29.90
N ASP A 213 -1.32 12.17 30.55
CA ASP A 213 -0.12 12.12 31.42
C ASP A 213 1.15 12.60 30.68
N THR A 214 1.21 12.39 29.36
CA THR A 214 2.37 12.73 28.51
C THR A 214 2.26 14.08 27.78
N ALA A 215 1.06 14.64 27.61
CA ALA A 215 0.83 15.84 26.78
C ALA A 215 -0.05 16.94 27.40
N TYR A 216 -0.64 16.73 28.58
CA TYR A 216 -1.21 17.79 29.42
C TYR A 216 -0.22 18.95 29.70
N PRO A 217 1.09 18.73 29.97
CA PRO A 217 2.05 19.82 30.18
C PRO A 217 2.64 20.43 28.89
N SER A 218 2.07 20.17 27.71
CA SER A 218 2.67 20.48 26.39
C SER A 218 3.03 21.95 26.11
N ALA A 219 3.90 22.19 25.13
CA ALA A 219 4.38 23.53 24.77
C ALA A 219 3.38 24.31 23.91
N GLY A 220 2.70 25.31 24.49
CA GLY A 220 1.68 26.14 23.82
C GLY A 220 2.17 27.45 23.20
N LEU A 221 1.27 28.18 22.53
CA LEU A 221 1.51 29.55 22.04
C LEU A 221 1.31 30.61 23.14
N PRO A 222 2.05 31.74 23.10
CA PRO A 222 1.69 32.94 23.86
C PRO A 222 0.32 33.46 23.42
N TYR A 223 -0.46 33.95 24.37
CA TYR A 223 -1.81 34.49 24.16
C TYR A 223 -1.98 35.78 24.99
N HIS A 224 -2.93 36.63 24.61
CA HIS A 224 -3.28 37.84 25.37
C HIS A 224 -4.24 37.47 26.51
N ASP A 225 -3.98 37.89 27.75
CA ASP A 225 -4.68 37.42 28.98
C ASP A 225 -6.16 37.89 29.14
N GLY A 226 -6.91 38.03 28.05
CA GLY A 226 -8.33 38.37 28.07
C GLY A 226 -9.18 37.26 28.71
N PRO A 227 -9.91 37.50 29.81
CA PRO A 227 -10.60 36.43 30.56
C PRO A 227 -11.82 35.84 29.83
N THR A 228 -12.34 36.53 28.82
CA THR A 228 -13.60 36.22 28.11
C THR A 228 -13.38 36.01 26.61
N PRO A 229 -14.09 35.08 25.95
CA PRO A 229 -13.95 34.88 24.50
C PRO A 229 -14.46 36.08 23.71
N GLY A 230 -13.63 36.60 22.79
CA GLY A 230 -14.05 37.55 21.75
C GLY A 230 -14.75 36.86 20.58
N LEU A 231 -14.80 37.50 19.42
CA LEU A 231 -15.32 36.92 18.17
C LEU A 231 -14.44 35.77 17.64
N SER A 232 -15.05 34.91 16.82
CA SER A 232 -14.36 33.84 16.09
C SER A 232 -13.89 34.39 14.74
N HIS A 233 -12.62 34.18 14.39
CA HIS A 233 -12.07 34.60 13.11
C HIS A 233 -11.29 33.47 12.44
N THR A 234 -11.14 33.60 11.13
CA THR A 234 -10.38 32.68 10.27
C THR A 234 -9.38 33.48 9.45
N GLN A 235 -8.15 33.00 9.36
CA GLN A 235 -7.17 33.51 8.40
C GLN A 235 -6.57 32.34 7.62
N ALA A 236 -6.47 32.47 6.29
CA ALA A 236 -6.06 31.37 5.42
C ALA A 236 -4.94 31.75 4.44
N ILE A 237 -4.20 30.75 4.00
CA ILE A 237 -3.28 30.82 2.88
C ILE A 237 -3.64 29.74 1.86
N GLU A 238 -3.77 30.13 0.59
CA GLU A 238 -3.93 29.20 -0.52
C GLU A 238 -2.61 29.14 -1.30
N PHE A 239 -2.06 27.94 -1.46
CA PHE A 239 -0.91 27.70 -2.32
C PHE A 239 -1.37 27.67 -3.79
N THR A 240 -0.59 28.32 -4.66
CA THR A 240 -0.76 28.17 -6.12
C THR A 240 -0.76 26.69 -6.51
N GLN A 241 -1.46 26.30 -7.58
CA GLN A 241 -1.48 24.91 -8.06
C GLN A 241 -0.06 24.37 -8.33
N GLU A 242 0.85 25.19 -8.86
CA GLU A 242 2.28 24.85 -9.04
C GLU A 242 2.99 24.57 -7.71
N SER A 243 2.79 25.43 -6.70
CA SER A 243 3.37 25.22 -5.36
C SER A 243 2.76 24.02 -4.65
N THR A 244 1.47 23.77 -4.87
CA THR A 244 0.74 22.59 -4.38
C THR A 244 1.31 21.30 -5.00
N ALA A 245 1.47 21.26 -6.33
CA ALA A 245 2.08 20.14 -7.03
C ALA A 245 3.55 19.90 -6.60
N SER A 246 4.31 20.98 -6.42
CA SER A 246 5.69 20.94 -5.91
C SER A 246 5.77 20.37 -4.49
N LEU A 247 4.86 20.80 -3.60
CA LEU A 247 4.77 20.30 -2.22
C LEU A 247 4.31 18.83 -2.17
N ILE A 248 3.34 18.44 -3.00
CA ILE A 248 2.93 17.03 -3.19
C ILE A 248 4.14 16.19 -3.60
N SER A 249 4.91 16.65 -4.59
CA SER A 249 6.09 15.96 -5.11
C SER A 249 7.17 15.79 -4.03
N ALA A 250 7.50 16.86 -3.30
CA ALA A 250 8.51 16.81 -2.23
C ALA A 250 8.07 15.95 -1.03
N CYS A 251 6.80 16.04 -0.60
CA CYS A 251 6.25 15.16 0.44
C CYS A 251 6.31 13.69 0.01
N LYS A 252 5.92 13.38 -1.23
CA LYS A 252 6.01 12.03 -1.82
C LYS A 252 7.46 11.52 -1.86
N ALA A 253 8.42 12.36 -2.25
CA ALA A 253 9.85 12.04 -2.26
C ALA A 253 10.43 11.81 -0.85
N ALA A 254 9.96 12.55 0.16
CA ALA A 254 10.33 12.36 1.56
C ALA A 254 9.68 11.12 2.23
N GLY A 255 8.65 10.53 1.59
CA GLY A 255 7.83 9.45 2.16
C GLY A 255 6.78 9.94 3.17
N ILE A 256 6.39 11.20 3.10
CA ILE A 256 5.55 11.91 4.09
C ILE A 256 4.21 12.31 3.43
N SER A 257 3.09 12.33 4.18
CA SER A 257 1.82 12.90 3.68
C SER A 257 1.77 14.42 3.88
N ILE A 258 0.99 15.14 3.07
CA ILE A 258 0.86 16.61 3.18
C ILE A 258 0.42 17.00 4.60
N THR A 259 -0.62 16.35 5.12
CA THR A 259 -1.10 16.50 6.50
C THR A 259 0.00 16.31 7.54
N ALA A 260 0.83 15.27 7.39
CA ALA A 260 1.93 15.00 8.31
C ALA A 260 3.07 16.03 8.20
N ALA A 261 3.37 16.52 7.00
CA ALA A 261 4.37 17.58 6.79
C ALA A 261 3.91 18.92 7.40
N VAL A 262 2.64 19.29 7.18
CA VAL A 262 2.05 20.52 7.76
C VAL A 262 1.98 20.43 9.28
N HIS A 263 1.54 19.29 9.84
CA HIS A 263 1.50 19.06 11.28
C HIS A 263 2.91 19.07 11.90
N ALA A 264 3.91 18.44 11.28
CA ALA A 264 5.31 18.52 11.74
C ALA A 264 5.88 19.96 11.67
N ALA A 265 5.49 20.75 10.66
CA ALA A 265 5.84 22.17 10.58
C ALA A 265 5.11 23.03 11.63
N CYS A 266 3.86 22.70 11.95
CA CYS A 266 3.08 23.33 13.02
C CYS A 266 3.71 23.09 14.40
N ALA A 267 4.05 21.84 14.73
CA ALA A 267 4.77 21.48 15.94
C ALA A 267 6.10 22.25 16.06
N ALA A 268 6.89 22.31 14.98
CA ALA A 268 8.13 23.09 14.94
C ALA A 268 7.88 24.60 15.20
N ALA A 269 6.86 25.19 14.56
CA ALA A 269 6.52 26.60 14.72
C ALA A 269 6.02 26.94 16.13
N VAL A 270 5.27 26.03 16.77
CA VAL A 270 4.82 26.17 18.15
C VAL A 270 6.00 26.02 19.13
N PHE A 271 6.86 25.00 18.98
CA PHE A 271 8.07 24.84 19.79
C PHE A 271 9.06 26.03 19.67
N GLU A 272 9.10 26.73 18.54
CA GLU A 272 9.92 27.94 18.36
C GLU A 272 9.30 29.22 18.97
N ARG A 273 8.02 29.17 19.34
CA ARG A 273 7.26 30.29 19.95
C ARG A 273 6.98 30.09 21.44
N ALA A 274 7.01 28.86 21.93
CA ALA A 274 6.86 28.52 23.34
C ALA A 274 8.03 29.11 24.16
N THR A 275 7.69 29.94 25.15
CA THR A 275 8.66 30.59 26.06
C THR A 275 9.27 29.61 27.07
N ASP A 276 8.58 28.52 27.40
CA ASP A 276 9.06 27.52 28.35
C ASP A 276 9.89 26.40 27.69
N ARG A 277 10.93 25.98 28.39
CA ARG A 277 11.79 24.82 28.08
C ARG A 277 11.41 23.57 28.88
N GLN A 278 10.53 23.66 29.87
CA GLN A 278 10.16 22.53 30.74
C GLN A 278 9.27 21.48 30.05
N CYS A 279 8.75 21.73 28.85
CA CYS A 279 8.07 20.70 28.08
C CYS A 279 8.72 20.41 26.71
N ASP A 280 8.90 19.11 26.48
CA ASP A 280 9.41 18.51 25.27
C ASP A 280 8.33 17.73 24.50
N SER A 281 7.05 18.06 24.66
CA SER A 281 5.92 17.41 23.98
C SER A 281 4.94 18.42 23.35
N TYR A 282 4.40 18.07 22.19
CA TYR A 282 3.31 18.76 21.49
C TYR A 282 2.27 17.73 21.02
N SER A 283 0.97 18.04 21.15
CA SER A 283 -0.14 17.13 20.80
C SER A 283 -1.41 17.89 20.43
N THR A 284 -2.23 17.38 19.52
CA THR A 284 -3.47 18.05 19.08
C THR A 284 -4.71 17.44 19.77
N VAL A 285 -4.99 17.91 20.97
CA VAL A 285 -6.13 17.52 21.82
C VAL A 285 -7.35 18.44 21.60
N VAL A 286 -8.56 18.00 21.95
CA VAL A 286 -9.83 18.73 21.73
C VAL A 286 -10.33 19.38 23.03
N SER A 287 -11.22 20.39 22.99
CA SER A 287 -11.57 21.24 24.16
C SER A 287 -13.06 21.31 24.56
N VAL A 288 -13.48 20.74 25.72
CA VAL A 288 -14.73 21.07 26.45
C VAL A 288 -14.50 22.14 27.54
N ASN A 289 -15.03 23.36 27.46
CA ASN A 289 -14.68 24.43 28.44
C ASN A 289 -14.77 24.01 29.94
N VAL A 290 -13.62 23.79 30.59
CA VAL A 290 -13.52 23.27 31.97
C VAL A 290 -13.63 24.34 33.05
N ARG A 291 -13.90 25.62 32.70
CA ARG A 291 -13.97 26.73 33.65
C ARG A 291 -14.90 26.47 34.84
N ASN A 292 -16.00 25.75 34.62
CA ASN A 292 -16.97 25.42 35.66
C ASN A 292 -16.45 24.36 36.67
N LEU A 293 -15.49 23.54 36.25
CA LEU A 293 -14.83 22.51 37.05
C LEU A 293 -13.67 23.06 37.89
N LEU A 294 -13.14 24.24 37.57
CA LEU A 294 -12.08 24.90 38.35
C LEU A 294 -12.61 25.45 39.69
N PRO A 295 -11.76 25.59 40.72
CA PRO A 295 -12.13 26.23 41.98
C PRO A 295 -12.44 27.72 41.77
N PRO A 296 -13.31 28.35 42.59
CA PRO A 296 -13.82 29.70 42.35
C PRO A 296 -12.76 30.77 42.03
N SER A 297 -11.61 30.74 42.73
CA SER A 297 -10.48 31.65 42.52
C SER A 297 -9.75 31.50 41.18
N ALA A 298 -9.93 30.36 40.49
CA ALA A 298 -9.33 30.07 39.19
C ALA A 298 -10.32 30.17 38.02
N ARG A 299 -11.64 30.24 38.27
CA ARG A 299 -12.68 30.36 37.22
C ARG A 299 -12.55 31.61 36.35
N GLN A 300 -11.90 32.65 36.88
CA GLN A 300 -11.61 33.89 36.16
C GLN A 300 -10.56 33.75 35.04
N TYR A 301 -9.72 32.71 35.06
CA TYR A 301 -8.67 32.52 34.05
C TYR A 301 -9.20 31.93 32.74
N VAL A 302 -8.39 32.06 31.69
CA VAL A 302 -8.61 31.39 30.40
C VAL A 302 -8.21 29.93 30.49
N CYS A 303 -9.18 29.02 30.35
CA CYS A 303 -8.89 27.61 30.14
C CYS A 303 -8.92 27.29 28.63
N GLY A 304 -7.82 26.79 28.10
CA GLY A 304 -7.92 25.71 27.11
C GLY A 304 -8.33 24.43 27.83
N THR A 305 -8.78 23.42 27.09
CA THR A 305 -9.19 22.14 27.67
C THR A 305 -8.42 20.96 27.08
N TYR A 306 -8.35 19.90 27.87
CA TYR A 306 -8.04 18.56 27.44
C TYR A 306 -9.29 17.66 27.24
N VAL A 307 -9.42 17.07 26.06
CA VAL A 307 -10.20 15.86 25.70
C VAL A 307 -9.36 15.07 24.70
N THR A 308 -9.56 13.74 24.63
CA THR A 308 -8.77 12.82 23.80
C THR A 308 -8.37 13.38 22.42
N GLY A 309 -7.06 13.42 22.17
CA GLY A 309 -6.51 13.69 20.85
C GLY A 309 -6.35 12.37 20.09
N ILE A 310 -7.02 12.25 18.95
CA ILE A 310 -6.93 11.09 18.04
C ILE A 310 -5.58 11.00 17.32
N THR A 311 -4.79 12.08 17.33
CA THR A 311 -3.45 12.16 16.72
C THR A 311 -2.32 11.68 17.65
N HIS A 312 -1.08 11.69 17.15
CA HIS A 312 0.10 11.30 17.92
C HIS A 312 0.82 12.52 18.50
N THR A 313 1.19 12.41 19.78
CA THR A 313 2.12 13.34 20.44
C THR A 313 3.51 13.27 19.79
N LEU A 314 4.09 14.43 19.52
CA LEU A 314 5.45 14.60 19.01
C LEU A 314 6.36 15.11 20.12
N SER A 315 7.53 14.49 20.28
CA SER A 315 8.55 14.98 21.21
C SER A 315 9.58 15.87 20.54
N ARG A 316 9.94 16.96 21.23
CA ARG A 316 11.00 17.93 20.95
C ARG A 316 12.39 17.28 21.05
N VAL A 317 12.56 16.30 21.94
CA VAL A 317 13.82 15.59 22.18
C VAL A 317 13.95 14.41 21.22
N GLY A 318 15.06 14.34 20.48
CA GLY A 318 15.34 13.30 19.47
C GLY A 318 14.50 13.39 18.19
N GLY A 319 13.50 14.27 18.15
CA GLY A 319 12.66 14.53 16.99
C GLY A 319 13.29 15.48 15.96
N ASN A 320 12.97 15.28 14.68
CA ASN A 320 13.24 16.23 13.61
C ASN A 320 12.08 16.21 12.60
N PHE A 321 12.01 17.19 11.71
CA PHE A 321 10.90 17.33 10.75
C PHE A 321 10.64 16.06 9.93
N THR A 322 11.69 15.36 9.47
CA THR A 322 11.54 14.12 8.70
C THR A 322 11.11 12.94 9.58
N SER A 323 11.59 12.84 10.83
CA SER A 323 11.15 11.77 11.74
C SER A 323 9.72 11.97 12.23
N TRP A 324 9.34 13.20 12.63
CA TRP A 324 7.94 13.56 12.93
C TRP A 324 7.03 13.35 11.73
N GLY A 325 7.42 13.84 10.55
CA GLY A 325 6.64 13.65 9.32
C GLY A 325 6.43 12.18 8.99
N LYS A 326 7.45 11.32 9.16
CA LYS A 326 7.32 9.87 8.96
C LYS A 326 6.51 9.18 10.06
N GLN A 327 6.68 9.57 11.33
CA GLN A 327 5.91 9.08 12.47
C GLN A 327 4.41 9.40 12.31
N LEU A 328 4.08 10.65 11.97
CA LEU A 328 2.70 11.07 11.65
C LEU A 328 2.18 10.37 10.40
N THR A 329 2.99 10.25 9.34
CA THR A 329 2.56 9.54 8.11
C THR A 329 2.28 8.07 8.38
N ALA A 330 3.08 7.41 9.23
CA ALA A 330 2.80 6.06 9.69
C ALA A 330 1.54 6.05 10.57
N GLY A 331 1.40 6.97 11.51
CA GLY A 331 0.24 7.07 12.41
C GLY A 331 -1.09 7.32 11.71
N TYR A 332 -1.10 8.14 10.65
CA TYR A 332 -2.26 8.44 9.81
C TYR A 332 -2.53 7.41 8.69
N LYS A 333 -1.58 6.52 8.35
CA LYS A 333 -1.75 5.47 7.32
C LYS A 333 -1.89 4.06 7.88
N ALA A 334 -1.27 3.77 9.01
CA ALA A 334 -1.56 2.58 9.78
C ALA A 334 -2.99 2.68 10.32
N SER A 335 -3.59 1.53 10.61
CA SER A 335 -4.93 1.44 11.19
C SER A 335 -5.00 1.87 12.67
N SER A 336 -4.16 2.82 13.11
CA SER A 336 -4.23 3.45 14.45
C SER A 336 -5.64 3.99 14.77
N TRP A 337 -6.37 4.36 13.71
CA TRP A 337 -7.70 4.97 13.70
C TRP A 337 -8.85 3.98 13.49
N GLY A 338 -8.54 2.75 13.06
CA GLY A 338 -9.51 1.77 12.61
C GLY A 338 -9.11 0.34 12.93
N GLY A 339 -8.23 0.13 13.91
CA GLY A 339 -7.93 -1.18 14.47
C GLY A 339 -9.12 -1.59 15.33
N ALA A 340 -9.59 -2.84 15.20
CA ALA A 340 -10.80 -3.32 15.89
C ALA A 340 -10.81 -2.92 17.38
N VAL A 341 -9.72 -3.24 18.09
CA VAL A 341 -9.48 -2.89 19.51
C VAL A 341 -9.61 -1.40 19.85
N TYR A 342 -9.36 -0.46 18.93
CA TYR A 342 -9.60 0.97 19.16
C TYR A 342 -11.08 1.32 18.96
N MET A 343 -11.71 0.79 17.90
CA MET A 343 -13.11 1.05 17.58
C MET A 343 -14.06 0.43 18.63
N ASP A 344 -13.82 -0.84 18.99
CA ASP A 344 -14.53 -1.55 20.07
C ASP A 344 -14.29 -0.96 21.46
N ALA A 345 -13.28 -0.10 21.61
CA ALA A 345 -12.99 0.63 22.83
C ALA A 345 -13.54 2.06 22.85
N LEU A 346 -14.19 2.57 21.79
CA LEU A 346 -14.61 3.98 21.72
C LEU A 346 -15.45 4.42 22.93
N ARG A 347 -16.46 3.63 23.30
CA ARG A 347 -17.31 3.89 24.47
C ARG A 347 -16.50 3.95 25.78
N GLU A 348 -15.55 3.05 25.95
CA GLU A 348 -14.67 2.99 27.13
C GLU A 348 -13.63 4.13 27.13
N ILE A 349 -13.09 4.50 25.97
CA ILE A 349 -12.21 5.66 25.79
C ILE A 349 -12.95 6.93 26.22
N TYR A 350 -14.15 7.19 25.71
CA TYR A 350 -14.90 8.40 26.08
C TYR A 350 -15.40 8.38 27.54
N ARG A 351 -15.73 7.20 28.11
CA ARG A 351 -16.01 7.05 29.55
C ARG A 351 -14.82 7.49 30.40
N VAL A 352 -13.64 6.93 30.15
CA VAL A 352 -12.40 7.24 30.90
C VAL A 352 -12.01 8.72 30.76
N HIS A 353 -12.26 9.34 29.61
CA HIS A 353 -12.00 10.78 29.42
C HIS A 353 -13.01 11.68 30.16
N GLY A 354 -14.26 11.24 30.33
CA GLY A 354 -15.24 11.93 31.17
C GLY A 354 -14.89 11.87 32.65
N GLU A 355 -14.47 10.70 33.15
CA GLU A 355 -14.06 10.49 34.55
C GLU A 355 -12.80 11.31 34.89
N MET A 356 -11.78 11.25 34.04
CA MET A 356 -10.56 12.06 34.14
C MET A 356 -10.82 13.57 34.26
N LEU A 357 -11.85 14.10 33.58
CA LEU A 357 -12.23 15.51 33.69
C LEU A 357 -12.86 15.85 35.04
N ALA A 358 -13.57 14.90 35.67
CA ALA A 358 -14.07 15.06 37.03
C ALA A 358 -12.93 14.97 38.07
N ASP A 359 -11.97 14.06 37.89
CA ASP A 359 -10.79 13.96 38.77
C ASP A 359 -9.94 15.24 38.72
N LEU A 360 -9.78 15.83 37.53
CA LEU A 360 -9.11 17.12 37.36
C LEU A 360 -9.80 18.26 38.13
N ALA A 361 -11.14 18.22 38.23
CA ALA A 361 -11.92 19.19 39.00
C ALA A 361 -11.59 19.09 40.52
N ALA A 362 -11.35 17.88 41.01
CA ALA A 362 -10.99 17.61 42.40
C ALA A 362 -9.51 17.91 42.71
N ALA A 363 -8.59 17.70 41.76
CA ALA A 363 -7.14 17.86 41.93
C ALA A 363 -6.62 19.32 42.03
N ALA A 364 -7.50 20.27 42.36
CA ALA A 364 -7.41 21.72 42.15
C ALA A 364 -6.29 22.46 42.94
N SER A 365 -5.02 22.16 42.64
CA SER A 365 -3.84 22.66 43.37
C SER A 365 -2.63 23.06 42.51
N GLN A 366 -2.63 22.74 41.20
CA GLN A 366 -1.53 23.10 40.31
C GLN A 366 -1.47 24.61 40.03
N LYS A 367 -0.26 25.15 39.91
CA LYS A 367 0.00 26.58 39.70
C LYS A 367 0.15 26.91 38.22
N GLY A 368 -0.58 27.93 37.76
CA GLY A 368 -0.48 28.50 36.42
C GLY A 368 -1.68 28.14 35.54
N PRO A 369 -1.95 28.92 34.48
CA PRO A 369 -2.89 28.51 33.44
C PRO A 369 -2.30 27.26 32.72
N PRO A 370 -3.13 26.32 32.25
CA PRO A 370 -2.63 25.19 31.46
C PRO A 370 -1.99 25.68 30.15
N PRO A 371 -1.35 24.82 29.34
CA PRO A 371 -0.94 25.17 27.98
C PRO A 371 -2.10 25.12 26.98
N SER A 372 -1.85 25.54 25.73
CA SER A 372 -2.77 25.31 24.60
C SER A 372 -2.00 25.26 23.27
N ASN A 373 -2.17 24.13 22.57
CA ASN A 373 -1.55 23.84 21.29
C ASN A 373 -2.51 24.15 20.15
N VAL A 374 -1.97 24.48 18.97
CA VAL A 374 -2.75 24.50 17.72
C VAL A 374 -3.27 23.10 17.43
N THR A 375 -4.58 22.92 17.28
CA THR A 375 -5.20 21.66 16.84
C THR A 375 -5.06 21.51 15.33
N VAL A 376 -4.92 20.29 14.80
CA VAL A 376 -4.78 20.05 13.35
C VAL A 376 -5.91 19.12 12.87
N SER A 377 -6.66 19.59 11.88
CA SER A 377 -7.71 18.84 11.16
C SER A 377 -7.43 18.82 9.65
N SER A 378 -7.91 17.80 8.94
CA SER A 378 -7.52 17.57 7.54
C SER A 378 -8.60 16.84 6.75
N LEU A 379 -9.20 17.54 5.78
CA LEU A 379 -10.16 16.96 4.83
C LEU A 379 -9.47 16.16 3.72
N GLY A 380 -8.16 16.38 3.51
CA GLY A 380 -7.41 15.74 2.43
C GLY A 380 -7.72 16.38 1.07
N VAL A 381 -8.14 15.58 0.08
CA VAL A 381 -8.52 16.06 -1.26
C VAL A 381 -10.03 15.88 -1.41
N LEU A 382 -10.75 16.99 -1.60
CA LEU A 382 -12.22 17.01 -1.68
C LEU A 382 -12.73 16.63 -3.08
N ASP A 383 -12.00 17.07 -4.10
CA ASP A 383 -12.36 17.00 -5.52
C ASP A 383 -12.87 15.60 -5.93
N GLY A 384 -14.17 15.49 -6.20
CA GLY A 384 -14.80 14.25 -6.66
C GLY A 384 -14.86 13.12 -5.62
N LYS A 385 -14.72 13.44 -4.33
CA LYS A 385 -14.84 12.49 -3.21
C LYS A 385 -15.90 12.85 -2.19
N HIS A 386 -15.90 14.12 -1.77
CA HIS A 386 -16.81 14.64 -0.75
C HIS A 386 -17.46 15.97 -1.15
N LEU A 387 -16.88 16.66 -2.13
CA LEU A 387 -17.46 17.83 -2.78
C LEU A 387 -16.96 17.90 -4.24
N ARG A 388 -17.88 18.00 -5.19
CA ARG A 388 -17.58 18.30 -6.60
C ARG A 388 -17.48 19.81 -6.82
N ALA A 389 -16.79 20.17 -7.89
CA ALA A 389 -16.69 21.56 -8.36
C ALA A 389 -17.74 21.89 -9.44
N ASP A 390 -18.45 20.87 -9.93
CA ASP A 390 -19.34 20.88 -11.11
C ASP A 390 -20.49 19.89 -10.85
N HIS A 391 -21.73 20.39 -10.93
CA HIS A 391 -22.98 19.63 -10.81
C HIS A 391 -23.91 19.84 -12.03
N GLY A 392 -23.38 20.30 -13.17
CA GLY A 392 -24.20 20.75 -14.30
C GLY A 392 -24.49 22.25 -14.21
N CYS A 393 -25.75 22.65 -14.01
CA CYS A 393 -26.13 24.07 -13.97
C CYS A 393 -25.58 24.82 -12.73
N VAL A 394 -25.01 24.10 -11.76
CA VAL A 394 -24.40 24.66 -10.54
C VAL A 394 -22.91 24.34 -10.50
N GLN A 395 -22.08 25.38 -10.46
CA GLN A 395 -20.62 25.30 -10.34
C GLN A 395 -20.19 25.81 -8.96
N VAL A 396 -19.25 25.11 -8.31
CA VAL A 396 -18.65 25.54 -7.04
C VAL A 396 -17.26 26.13 -7.34
N GLU A 397 -17.16 27.45 -7.28
CA GLU A 397 -15.94 28.18 -7.65
C GLU A 397 -14.92 28.20 -6.50
N ALA A 398 -15.38 28.46 -5.28
CA ALA A 398 -14.54 28.49 -4.08
C ALA A 398 -15.22 27.82 -2.88
N PHE A 399 -14.39 27.22 -2.03
CA PHE A 399 -14.79 26.51 -0.82
C PHE A 399 -14.01 27.04 0.40
N ARG A 400 -14.72 27.24 1.52
CA ARG A 400 -14.14 27.53 2.84
C ARG A 400 -14.83 26.65 3.89
N LEU A 401 -14.07 26.22 4.89
CA LEU A 401 -14.57 25.55 6.09
C LEU A 401 -13.89 26.14 7.32
N GLY A 402 -14.65 26.28 8.41
CA GLY A 402 -14.11 26.51 9.74
C GLY A 402 -15.06 26.06 10.85
N SER A 403 -14.72 26.40 12.08
CA SER A 403 -15.51 26.15 13.29
C SER A 403 -15.48 27.33 14.27
N SER A 404 -16.47 27.42 15.15
CA SER A 404 -16.56 28.47 16.16
C SER A 404 -15.59 28.24 17.33
N ILE A 405 -14.58 29.10 17.48
CA ILE A 405 -13.55 28.98 18.51
C ILE A 405 -13.88 29.91 19.69
N MET A 406 -14.27 29.33 20.84
CA MET A 406 -14.52 30.07 22.10
C MET A 406 -13.37 29.96 23.11
N THR A 407 -12.40 29.10 22.84
CA THR A 407 -11.23 28.83 23.69
C THR A 407 -9.98 29.43 23.06
N ARG A 408 -8.89 29.56 23.82
CA ARG A 408 -7.57 29.95 23.27
C ARG A 408 -6.86 28.82 22.52
N GLN A 409 -7.59 27.81 22.05
CA GLN A 409 -7.06 26.74 21.22
C GLN A 409 -7.43 27.02 19.76
N PRO A 410 -6.50 27.49 18.91
CA PRO A 410 -6.76 27.68 17.49
C PRO A 410 -6.73 26.34 16.75
N THR A 411 -7.48 26.23 15.65
CA THR A 411 -7.56 25.00 14.84
C THR A 411 -7.09 25.26 13.42
N LEU A 412 -6.06 24.53 13.00
CA LEU A 412 -5.51 24.52 11.65
C LEU A 412 -6.19 23.43 10.81
N TYR A 413 -6.98 23.84 9.83
CA TYR A 413 -7.59 22.99 8.80
C TYR A 413 -6.72 22.90 7.55
N ILE A 414 -6.74 21.73 6.92
CA ILE A 414 -5.92 21.37 5.75
C ILE A 414 -6.82 20.71 4.69
N TRP A 415 -6.89 21.27 3.49
CA TRP A 415 -7.62 20.66 2.37
C TRP A 415 -7.05 21.01 0.99
N THR A 416 -7.37 20.19 -0.01
CA THR A 416 -7.14 20.47 -1.43
C THR A 416 -8.48 20.48 -2.16
N PHE A 417 -8.72 21.56 -2.92
CA PHE A 417 -9.90 21.75 -3.78
C PHE A 417 -9.46 22.47 -5.06
N ARG A 418 -10.01 22.10 -6.21
CA ARG A 418 -9.63 22.56 -7.56
C ARG A 418 -8.10 22.56 -7.78
N GLY A 419 -7.40 21.58 -7.19
CA GLY A 419 -5.95 21.41 -7.27
C GLY A 419 -5.08 22.34 -6.41
N SER A 420 -5.67 23.26 -5.64
CA SER A 420 -4.95 24.15 -4.70
C SER A 420 -5.01 23.62 -3.27
N LEU A 421 -3.87 23.61 -2.55
CA LEU A 421 -3.83 23.35 -1.12
C LEU A 421 -4.14 24.64 -0.34
N THR A 422 -5.06 24.56 0.61
CA THR A 422 -5.34 25.64 1.57
C THR A 422 -4.99 25.21 2.98
N LEU A 423 -4.36 26.12 3.72
CA LEU A 423 -4.18 26.05 5.18
C LEU A 423 -4.98 27.19 5.80
N SER A 424 -5.94 26.85 6.66
CA SER A 424 -6.87 27.80 7.28
C SER A 424 -6.79 27.67 8.79
N VAL A 425 -6.60 28.78 9.52
CA VAL A 425 -6.54 28.78 10.98
C VAL A 425 -7.75 29.53 11.53
N ASP A 426 -8.60 28.81 12.25
CA ASP A 426 -9.64 29.41 13.09
C ASP A 426 -9.06 29.73 14.46
N TYR A 427 -9.42 30.91 14.98
CA TYR A 427 -8.96 31.42 16.26
C TYR A 427 -10.01 32.37 16.87
N ASN A 428 -9.70 32.91 18.04
CA ASN A 428 -10.53 33.87 18.75
C ASN A 428 -9.71 35.14 19.06
N GLU A 429 -10.24 36.31 18.69
CA GLU A 429 -9.54 37.60 18.83
C GLU A 429 -9.22 37.95 20.30
N GLY A 430 -9.99 37.43 21.26
CA GLY A 430 -9.80 37.68 22.69
C GLY A 430 -8.53 37.05 23.26
N TYR A 431 -7.85 36.19 22.49
CA TYR A 431 -6.62 35.51 22.90
C TYR A 431 -5.48 35.64 21.89
N TYR A 432 -5.74 35.89 20.60
CA TYR A 432 -4.72 36.06 19.55
C TYR A 432 -5.08 37.18 18.59
N GLY A 433 -4.12 38.06 18.27
CA GLY A 433 -4.28 39.04 17.20
C GLY A 433 -4.04 38.42 15.81
N PRO A 434 -4.54 39.04 14.72
CA PRO A 434 -4.30 38.54 13.36
C PRO A 434 -2.81 38.41 13.03
N GLY A 435 -1.95 39.29 13.57
CA GLY A 435 -0.49 39.19 13.41
C GLY A 435 0.14 37.94 14.04
N ASP A 436 -0.43 37.44 15.14
CA ASP A 436 0.05 36.21 15.80
C ASP A 436 -0.15 34.99 14.89
N ILE A 437 -1.33 34.93 14.28
CA ILE A 437 -1.79 33.88 13.35
C ILE A 437 -1.08 33.98 11.99
N SER A 438 -0.97 35.19 11.43
CA SER A 438 -0.15 35.44 10.22
C SER A 438 1.29 34.98 10.42
N GLY A 439 1.86 35.27 11.59
CA GLY A 439 3.19 34.82 11.97
C GLY A 439 3.29 33.30 12.15
N LEU A 440 2.25 32.63 12.66
CA LEU A 440 2.20 31.17 12.77
C LEU A 440 2.19 30.53 11.37
N LEU A 441 1.32 30.99 10.48
CA LEU A 441 1.25 30.52 9.08
C LEU A 441 2.58 30.75 8.36
N ALA A 442 3.17 31.95 8.47
CA ALA A 442 4.49 32.25 7.91
C ALA A 442 5.61 31.35 8.49
N SER A 443 5.52 30.97 9.78
CA SER A 443 6.48 30.06 10.42
C SER A 443 6.35 28.62 9.88
N ILE A 444 5.11 28.13 9.73
CA ILE A 444 4.79 26.84 9.11
C ILE A 444 5.31 26.81 7.67
N MET A 445 5.02 27.83 6.86
CA MET A 445 5.51 27.95 5.49
C MET A 445 7.03 27.98 5.40
N LYS A 446 7.70 28.77 6.26
CA LYS A 446 9.16 28.87 6.32
C LYS A 446 9.81 27.54 6.71
N ARG A 447 9.15 26.72 7.55
CA ARG A 447 9.58 25.36 7.86
C ARG A 447 9.36 24.40 6.68
N LEU A 448 8.18 24.37 6.07
CA LEU A 448 7.91 23.56 4.88
C LEU A 448 8.92 23.85 3.75
N GLY A 449 9.10 25.13 3.40
CA GLY A 449 10.06 25.56 2.37
C GLY A 449 11.52 25.21 2.70
N LYS A 450 11.95 25.39 3.96
CA LYS A 450 13.32 25.04 4.39
C LYS A 450 13.57 23.53 4.38
N GLU A 451 12.72 22.76 5.05
CA GLU A 451 12.98 21.33 5.29
C GLU A 451 12.72 20.47 4.03
N LEU A 452 11.78 20.88 3.17
CA LEU A 452 11.53 20.24 1.86
C LEU A 452 12.31 20.90 0.69
N ARG A 453 13.09 21.96 0.96
CA ARG A 453 13.92 22.69 -0.01
C ARG A 453 13.13 23.30 -1.19
N LEU A 454 11.93 23.79 -0.91
CA LEU A 454 11.03 24.40 -1.90
C LEU A 454 10.99 25.92 -1.80
N ARG A 455 10.81 26.58 -2.95
CA ARG A 455 10.19 27.91 -3.02
C ARG A 455 8.68 27.69 -3.10
N LEU A 456 7.91 28.38 -2.25
CA LEU A 456 6.46 28.20 -2.15
C LEU A 456 5.77 29.55 -2.36
N THR A 457 4.87 29.61 -3.32
CA THR A 457 4.08 30.79 -3.70
C THR A 457 2.63 30.58 -3.28
N PHE A 458 2.07 31.56 -2.59
CA PHE A 458 0.76 31.51 -1.95
C PHE A 458 0.07 32.88 -2.02
N VAL A 459 -1.25 32.87 -1.90
CA VAL A 459 -2.07 34.05 -1.68
C VAL A 459 -2.53 34.04 -0.22
N LEU A 460 -2.33 35.16 0.49
CA LEU A 460 -2.97 35.38 1.78
C LEU A 460 -4.45 35.66 1.52
N LYS A 461 -5.32 34.77 1.99
CA LYS A 461 -6.75 35.04 2.11
C LYS A 461 -6.96 35.54 3.54
N ASP A 462 -6.75 36.85 3.73
CA ASP A 462 -7.34 37.49 4.89
C ASP A 462 -8.85 37.58 4.64
N LEU A 463 -9.60 36.81 5.41
CA LEU A 463 -11.04 36.66 5.20
C LEU A 463 -11.83 37.79 5.87
N ASN A 464 -11.18 38.60 6.72
CA ASN A 464 -11.83 39.53 7.65
C ASN A 464 -11.58 41.02 7.38
N THR A 465 -10.57 41.40 6.59
CA THR A 465 -10.23 42.81 6.33
C THR A 465 -9.93 43.11 4.85
N GLN A 466 -10.52 44.17 4.29
CA GLN A 466 -10.17 44.69 2.96
C GLN A 466 -8.85 45.49 2.94
N ASP A 467 -8.39 45.99 4.09
CA ASP A 467 -7.15 46.76 4.22
C ASP A 467 -6.01 45.94 4.84
N LEU A 468 -4.92 45.75 4.08
CA LEU A 468 -3.67 45.18 4.59
C LEU A 468 -2.57 46.25 4.69
N PRO A 469 -2.02 46.54 5.90
CA PRO A 469 -0.69 47.13 5.96
C PRO A 469 0.32 46.13 5.37
N THR A 470 1.17 46.60 4.46
CA THR A 470 2.12 45.72 3.77
C THR A 470 3.08 45.03 4.74
N LEU A 471 3.30 43.73 4.55
CA LEU A 471 4.24 42.91 5.33
C LEU A 471 5.70 43.34 5.08
N GLY A 472 6.11 44.39 5.78
CA GLY A 472 7.43 45.02 5.70
C GLY A 472 8.56 44.09 6.16
N GLY A 473 9.08 43.27 5.25
CA GLY A 473 10.24 42.40 5.53
C GLY A 473 10.71 41.55 4.35
N LEU A 474 9.80 41.15 3.45
CA LEU A 474 10.13 40.33 2.27
C LEU A 474 9.92 41.14 0.97
N LYS A 475 10.97 41.82 0.52
CA LYS A 475 10.95 42.57 -0.75
C LYS A 475 10.79 41.63 -1.95
N THR A 476 9.70 41.79 -2.68
CA THR A 476 9.51 41.24 -4.02
C THR A 476 10.19 42.14 -5.07
N LYS A 477 11.27 41.65 -5.69
CA LYS A 477 11.70 41.91 -7.09
C LYS A 477 13.05 41.24 -7.35
N GLY A 478 13.22 40.66 -8.53
CA GLY A 478 14.42 39.91 -8.91
C GLY A 478 14.13 38.89 -10.01
N GLU A 479 13.82 39.37 -11.21
CA GLU A 479 13.72 38.52 -12.40
C GLU A 479 15.10 37.99 -12.79
N ALA A 480 15.15 36.74 -13.26
CA ALA A 480 16.25 36.19 -14.03
C ALA A 480 15.66 35.30 -15.13
N GLN A 481 15.75 35.73 -16.39
CA GLN A 481 15.14 35.08 -17.54
C GLN A 481 15.98 33.90 -18.08
N LEU A 482 15.39 33.16 -19.02
CA LEU A 482 16.00 32.18 -19.95
C LEU A 482 16.48 30.89 -19.25
N TRP A 483 15.80 29.74 -19.42
CA TRP A 483 15.62 29.10 -20.73
C TRP A 483 14.39 28.16 -20.77
N SER A 484 13.66 28.10 -21.88
CA SER A 484 12.45 27.27 -22.09
C SER A 484 12.24 27.00 -23.60
N PRO A 485 11.34 26.09 -24.05
CA PRO A 485 11.74 24.79 -24.61
C PRO A 485 11.28 24.61 -26.09
N PRO A 486 11.26 23.38 -26.66
CA PRO A 486 10.04 22.54 -26.54
C PRO A 486 10.30 21.01 -26.48
N GLY A 487 9.31 20.20 -26.09
CA GLY A 487 9.50 18.74 -25.98
C GLY A 487 8.32 17.86 -25.51
N VAL A 488 7.12 18.07 -26.09
CA VAL A 488 5.92 17.18 -26.13
C VAL A 488 5.94 15.86 -25.33
N ALA A 489 5.00 15.69 -24.38
CA ALA A 489 4.24 14.44 -24.18
C ALA A 489 2.99 14.60 -23.28
N CYS A 490 1.90 13.93 -23.65
CA CYS A 490 0.67 13.68 -22.89
C CYS A 490 0.23 12.23 -23.27
N PRO A 491 -0.84 11.63 -22.71
CA PRO A 491 -1.28 11.47 -21.31
C PRO A 491 -1.27 9.96 -20.88
N LEU A 492 -1.83 9.62 -19.69
CA LEU A 492 -2.81 8.53 -19.41
C LEU A 492 -2.74 7.94 -17.96
N TYR A 493 -3.93 7.75 -17.35
CA TYR A 493 -4.37 6.87 -16.22
C TYR A 493 -3.49 6.69 -14.96
N ALA A 494 -3.91 6.88 -13.70
CA ALA A 494 -5.21 6.89 -12.97
C ALA A 494 -5.72 5.55 -12.39
N VAL A 495 -6.47 5.66 -11.27
CA VAL A 495 -7.53 4.73 -10.79
C VAL A 495 -7.02 3.41 -10.13
N ILE A 496 -7.49 2.92 -8.96
CA ILE A 496 -8.65 3.20 -8.08
C ILE A 496 -8.26 3.29 -6.58
N SER A 497 -9.07 3.98 -5.77
CA SER A 497 -9.25 3.67 -4.34
C SER A 497 -10.74 3.74 -3.93
N THR A 498 -11.41 2.61 -3.63
CA THR A 498 -12.75 2.59 -3.01
C THR A 498 -13.11 1.22 -2.43
N ALA A 499 -13.64 1.22 -1.20
CA ALA A 499 -14.41 0.15 -0.52
C ALA A 499 -14.83 0.72 0.85
N LYS A 500 -16.08 0.69 1.31
CA LYS A 500 -17.38 0.28 0.74
C LYS A 500 -18.48 1.21 1.30
N SER A 501 -19.49 1.54 0.51
CA SER A 501 -20.76 2.10 1.01
C SER A 501 -21.89 1.77 0.03
N GLU A 502 -22.33 0.51 0.01
CA GLU A 502 -23.38 0.08 -0.92
C GLU A 502 -24.17 -1.13 -0.37
N ARG A 503 -25.42 -0.89 0.03
CA ARG A 503 -26.49 -1.90 0.17
C ARG A 503 -27.84 -1.22 0.45
N VAL A 504 -28.66 -1.10 -0.59
CA VAL A 504 -30.13 -1.32 -0.63
C VAL A 504 -30.66 -0.81 -1.98
N LEU A 505 -31.77 -1.40 -2.45
CA LEU A 505 -32.47 -1.09 -3.72
C LEU A 505 -31.66 -1.32 -5.01
N ASN A 506 -31.91 -2.47 -5.63
CA ASN A 506 -31.48 -2.81 -6.98
C ASN A 506 -32.71 -3.35 -7.75
N SER A 507 -33.11 -2.67 -8.83
CA SER A 507 -34.20 -3.11 -9.71
C SER A 507 -33.94 -2.69 -11.17
N ARG A 508 -34.42 -3.50 -12.11
CA ARG A 508 -34.24 -3.41 -13.57
C ARG A 508 -35.42 -4.14 -14.26
N PRO A 509 -35.64 -3.94 -15.57
CA PRO A 509 -35.60 -2.73 -16.39
C PRO A 509 -37.03 -2.50 -17.00
N PRO A 510 -37.27 -1.78 -18.13
CA PRO A 510 -37.02 -2.38 -19.47
C PRO A 510 -36.81 -1.44 -20.70
N VAL A 511 -36.11 -1.96 -21.73
CA VAL A 511 -36.45 -1.87 -23.19
C VAL A 511 -36.26 -0.57 -24.02
N ALA A 512 -35.94 -0.79 -25.32
CA ALA A 512 -36.16 0.02 -26.54
C ALA A 512 -35.08 1.00 -27.10
N ASN A 513 -34.36 0.50 -28.11
CA ASN A 513 -34.36 0.96 -29.52
C ASN A 513 -33.66 2.25 -30.02
N ASN A 514 -32.67 1.99 -30.88
CA ASN A 514 -32.52 2.49 -32.27
C ASN A 514 -31.98 3.91 -32.56
N LEU A 515 -31.54 4.03 -33.82
CA LEU A 515 -31.16 5.23 -34.59
C LEU A 515 -29.81 5.88 -34.22
N GLU A 516 -28.94 6.25 -35.17
CA GLU A 516 -28.68 5.68 -36.50
C GLU A 516 -27.24 6.07 -36.93
N LEU A 517 -26.73 5.57 -38.05
CA LEU A 517 -25.57 6.17 -38.71
C LEU A 517 -26.04 7.31 -39.63
N ASP A 518 -25.16 8.26 -39.97
CA ASP A 518 -24.72 8.37 -41.37
C ASP A 518 -23.51 9.31 -41.56
N ASP A 519 -22.94 9.22 -42.77
CA ASP A 519 -21.69 9.84 -43.21
C ASP A 519 -21.70 11.38 -43.30
N ILE A 520 -20.48 11.95 -43.36
CA ILE A 520 -20.09 12.82 -44.48
C ILE A 520 -18.59 12.62 -44.76
N THR A 521 -18.24 12.50 -46.04
CA THR A 521 -16.87 12.25 -46.54
C THR A 521 -16.46 13.36 -47.54
N ILE A 522 -15.23 13.30 -48.07
CA ILE A 522 -14.73 13.91 -49.33
C ILE A 522 -13.92 15.22 -49.19
N SER A 523 -12.59 15.04 -49.09
CA SER A 523 -11.56 15.75 -49.90
C SER A 523 -11.40 17.30 -49.74
N SER A 524 -10.44 18.00 -50.35
CA SER A 524 -9.02 17.74 -50.68
C SER A 524 -8.39 19.03 -51.21
N HIS A 525 -7.07 19.24 -51.04
CA HIS A 525 -6.15 19.51 -52.16
C HIS A 525 -4.68 19.64 -51.74
N ARG A 526 -3.80 19.59 -52.75
CA ARG A 526 -2.34 19.80 -52.66
C ARG A 526 -2.00 21.30 -52.75
N LEU A 527 -0.80 21.66 -52.33
CA LEU A 527 0.16 22.38 -53.20
C LEU A 527 1.60 21.98 -52.84
N ASN A 528 2.57 22.41 -53.65
CA ASN A 528 3.84 21.71 -53.86
C ASN A 528 5.04 22.68 -54.00
N ASP A 529 6.26 22.14 -54.08
CA ASP A 529 7.51 22.81 -54.51
C ASP A 529 8.12 23.84 -53.51
N THR A 530 9.42 24.24 -53.56
CA THR A 530 10.45 24.08 -54.61
C THR A 530 11.90 24.03 -54.02
N TYR A 531 12.68 22.99 -54.38
CA TYR A 531 14.13 22.98 -54.76
C TYR A 531 15.33 23.57 -53.96
N THR A 532 16.52 23.11 -54.40
CA THR A 532 17.91 23.66 -54.27
C THR A 532 18.63 23.60 -52.91
N SER A 533 19.98 23.47 -52.82
CA SER A 533 21.00 22.70 -53.59
C SER A 533 22.41 22.96 -52.99
N THR A 534 23.39 22.03 -53.17
CA THR A 534 24.87 22.27 -53.14
C THR A 534 25.49 22.81 -51.80
N GLU A 535 26.79 22.74 -51.47
CA GLU A 535 27.89 21.83 -51.88
C GLU A 535 28.97 21.67 -50.75
N ARG A 536 30.06 20.96 -51.09
CA ARG A 536 31.29 20.64 -50.35
C ARG A 536 31.94 21.81 -49.57
N LEU A 537 32.67 21.51 -48.48
CA LEU A 537 34.16 21.55 -48.46
C LEU A 537 34.83 21.05 -47.15
N ARG A 538 36.09 20.61 -47.29
CA ARG A 538 37.14 20.29 -46.28
C ARG A 538 38.33 21.27 -46.55
N PRO A 539 39.56 21.23 -45.97
CA PRO A 539 40.21 20.27 -45.03
C PRO A 539 40.94 20.93 -43.82
N SER A 540 41.68 20.21 -42.96
CA SER A 540 43.14 19.93 -43.10
C SER A 540 43.76 19.59 -41.71
N THR A 541 44.99 19.10 -41.47
CA THR A 541 46.02 18.27 -42.17
C THR A 541 47.04 17.71 -41.12
N ARG A 542 48.02 16.89 -41.54
CA ARG A 542 49.18 16.31 -40.79
C ARG A 542 48.84 15.10 -39.89
N GLY A 543 49.33 13.87 -40.12
CA GLY A 543 50.22 13.30 -41.15
C GLY A 543 51.64 12.99 -40.62
N SER A 544 52.35 11.92 -41.05
CA SER A 544 52.10 10.92 -42.12
C SER A 544 52.10 9.48 -41.52
N THR A 545 52.49 8.32 -42.09
CA THR A 545 53.24 7.84 -43.29
C THR A 545 52.85 6.33 -43.49
N ALA A 546 53.11 5.55 -44.56
CA ALA A 546 53.96 5.67 -45.74
C ALA A 546 53.45 4.83 -46.97
N THR A 547 54.38 4.20 -47.69
CA THR A 547 54.31 3.26 -48.84
C THR A 547 53.29 2.09 -48.68
N SER A 548 52.38 1.77 -49.64
CA SER A 548 52.52 1.50 -51.11
C SER A 548 53.14 0.11 -51.39
N THR A 549 52.82 -0.68 -52.43
CA THR A 549 52.19 -0.48 -53.79
C THR A 549 51.32 -1.76 -54.13
N ALA A 550 50.71 -2.12 -55.28
CA ALA A 550 50.59 -1.64 -56.69
C ALA A 550 49.37 -2.28 -57.43
N ALA A 551 49.06 -1.76 -58.65
CA ALA A 551 48.60 -2.42 -59.91
C ALA A 551 47.36 -3.38 -59.96
N GLU A 552 46.50 -3.38 -61.01
CA GLU A 552 46.35 -2.50 -62.21
C GLU A 552 44.94 -2.64 -62.89
N GLU A 553 44.45 -1.53 -63.46
CA GLU A 553 43.58 -1.23 -64.65
C GLU A 553 42.53 -2.19 -65.31
N ASP A 554 41.57 -1.76 -66.17
CA ASP A 554 40.69 -0.55 -66.30
C ASP A 554 39.69 -0.66 -67.53
N LYS A 555 38.63 0.19 -67.62
CA LYS A 555 37.75 0.53 -68.81
C LYS A 555 36.91 -0.59 -69.48
N ASP A 556 35.87 -0.39 -70.34
CA ASP A 556 34.81 0.63 -70.63
C ASP A 556 33.67 -0.13 -71.42
N ILE A 557 32.34 -0.11 -71.13
CA ILE A 557 31.28 0.90 -71.35
C ILE A 557 30.90 1.14 -72.85
N PRO A 558 29.61 1.14 -73.31
CA PRO A 558 28.33 0.48 -72.90
C PRO A 558 27.60 -0.22 -74.14
N PRO A 559 26.35 0.04 -74.63
CA PRO A 559 24.96 0.11 -74.09
C PRO A 559 23.82 -0.70 -74.89
N VAL A 560 22.53 -0.55 -74.49
CA VAL A 560 21.22 -0.76 -75.23
C VAL A 560 20.64 -2.21 -75.49
N PRO A 561 19.30 -2.46 -75.33
CA PRO A 561 18.57 -3.76 -75.57
C PRO A 561 17.54 -3.68 -76.76
N PRO A 562 16.40 -4.44 -76.91
CA PRO A 562 15.83 -5.64 -76.22
C PRO A 562 15.12 -6.75 -77.11
N LEU A 563 14.60 -7.84 -76.48
CA LEU A 563 13.57 -8.83 -76.98
C LEU A 563 13.96 -9.77 -78.17
N PRO A 564 13.20 -10.84 -78.55
CA PRO A 564 11.97 -11.50 -78.01
C PRO A 564 12.09 -13.04 -77.78
N THR A 565 10.95 -13.77 -77.74
CA THR A 565 10.75 -15.22 -77.38
C THR A 565 10.62 -16.19 -78.59
N ASN A 566 10.96 -17.49 -78.45
CA ASN A 566 10.12 -18.67 -78.85
C ASN A 566 10.77 -20.09 -78.74
N GLN A 567 9.99 -21.03 -78.17
CA GLN A 567 9.72 -22.50 -78.37
C GLN A 567 10.50 -23.39 -79.40
N PRO A 568 10.43 -24.76 -79.38
CA PRO A 568 9.36 -25.66 -78.88
C PRO A 568 9.81 -26.91 -78.04
N GLU A 569 9.14 -28.07 -78.19
CA GLU A 569 8.76 -29.07 -77.15
C GLU A 569 8.72 -30.53 -77.67
N ILE A 570 9.04 -31.56 -76.84
CA ILE A 570 8.70 -33.01 -77.07
C ILE A 570 8.45 -33.79 -75.75
N GLU A 571 7.17 -34.10 -75.49
CA GLU A 571 6.52 -35.31 -74.89
C GLU A 571 6.95 -36.00 -73.55
N ILE A 572 6.13 -36.97 -73.13
CA ILE A 572 5.86 -37.43 -71.74
C ILE A 572 5.89 -38.98 -71.64
N PRO A 573 6.00 -39.61 -70.45
CA PRO A 573 4.75 -40.13 -69.83
C PRO A 573 4.73 -40.26 -68.27
N GLY A 574 3.54 -40.09 -67.66
CA GLY A 574 3.09 -41.04 -66.62
C GLY A 574 2.96 -40.61 -65.14
N SER A 575 1.75 -40.15 -64.78
CA SER A 575 1.01 -40.41 -63.52
C SER A 575 1.23 -39.60 -62.22
N ASP A 576 0.08 -39.44 -61.54
CA ASP A 576 -0.23 -39.06 -60.15
C ASP A 576 0.16 -37.68 -59.61
N THR A 577 -0.85 -36.81 -59.67
CA THR A 577 -0.87 -35.47 -59.06
C THR A 577 -0.84 -35.52 -57.53
N THR A 578 0.32 -35.21 -56.94
CA THR A 578 0.38 -34.75 -55.55
C THR A 578 0.86 -33.29 -55.55
N LYS A 579 0.05 -32.37 -55.00
CA LYS A 579 0.45 -30.97 -54.83
C LYS A 579 1.59 -30.89 -53.81
N GLN A 580 2.83 -30.71 -54.26
CA GLN A 580 3.90 -30.24 -53.38
C GLN A 580 3.61 -28.77 -53.04
N GLU A 581 3.26 -28.52 -51.77
CA GLU A 581 3.36 -27.17 -51.23
C GLU A 581 4.83 -26.71 -51.25
N PRO A 582 5.10 -25.40 -51.46
CA PRO A 582 6.46 -24.90 -51.36
C PRO A 582 7.05 -25.18 -49.96
N PRO A 583 8.37 -25.39 -49.84
CA PRO A 583 8.99 -25.74 -48.57
C PRO A 583 8.65 -24.68 -47.50
N PRO A 584 8.25 -25.10 -46.28
CA PRO A 584 7.79 -24.17 -45.27
C PRO A 584 8.92 -23.21 -44.88
N GLY A 585 8.73 -21.92 -45.19
CA GLY A 585 9.61 -20.87 -44.70
C GLY A 585 9.71 -20.87 -43.18
N PRO A 586 10.79 -20.30 -42.60
CA PRO A 586 11.03 -20.32 -41.16
C PRO A 586 9.79 -19.80 -40.42
N ALA A 587 9.18 -20.66 -39.59
CA ALA A 587 7.87 -20.42 -39.02
C ALA A 587 7.87 -19.11 -38.23
N THR A 588 7.16 -18.11 -38.74
CA THR A 588 7.09 -16.77 -38.17
C THR A 588 6.54 -16.86 -36.75
N THR A 589 7.44 -16.76 -35.77
CA THR A 589 7.09 -16.97 -34.37
C THR A 589 6.15 -15.86 -33.93
N GLN A 590 4.86 -16.16 -33.91
CA GLN A 590 3.80 -15.16 -33.81
C GLN A 590 3.65 -14.68 -32.36
N TYR A 591 4.58 -13.82 -31.94
CA TYR A 591 4.63 -13.24 -30.61
C TYR A 591 3.31 -12.55 -30.25
N VAL A 592 2.88 -12.72 -29.01
CA VAL A 592 1.64 -12.10 -28.53
C VAL A 592 1.86 -10.59 -28.45
N SER A 593 0.91 -9.81 -28.97
CA SER A 593 1.01 -8.35 -29.07
C SER A 593 -0.31 -7.65 -28.70
N GLY A 594 -0.24 -6.33 -28.50
CA GLY A 594 -1.40 -5.52 -28.12
C GLY A 594 -2.02 -5.96 -26.79
N TRP A 595 -3.36 -5.84 -26.69
CA TRP A 595 -4.11 -6.18 -25.48
C TRP A 595 -3.90 -7.62 -25.02
N LYS A 596 -3.78 -8.59 -25.96
CA LYS A 596 -3.55 -10.01 -25.62
C LYS A 596 -2.27 -10.19 -24.80
N LEU A 597 -1.22 -9.42 -25.09
CA LEU A 597 0.04 -9.49 -24.34
C LEU A 597 -0.11 -8.88 -22.95
N VAL A 598 -0.81 -7.74 -22.83
CA VAL A 598 -1.06 -7.07 -21.55
C VAL A 598 -1.87 -7.98 -20.62
N THR A 599 -2.94 -8.58 -21.12
CA THR A 599 -3.78 -9.50 -20.34
C THR A 599 -3.01 -10.77 -19.95
N LEU A 600 -2.24 -11.37 -20.87
CA LEU A 600 -1.39 -12.54 -20.59
C LEU A 600 -0.40 -12.25 -19.45
N LEU A 601 0.38 -11.17 -19.57
CA LEU A 601 1.37 -10.79 -18.58
C LEU A 601 0.73 -10.37 -17.25
N GLY A 602 -0.45 -9.73 -17.30
CA GLY A 602 -1.26 -9.40 -16.14
C GLY A 602 -1.63 -10.64 -15.34
N SER A 603 -2.25 -11.65 -15.97
CA SER A 603 -2.65 -12.89 -15.30
C SER A 603 -1.46 -13.66 -14.70
N LEU A 604 -0.33 -13.76 -15.41
CA LEU A 604 0.87 -14.41 -14.87
C LEU A 604 1.44 -13.66 -13.67
N THR A 605 1.52 -12.34 -13.74
CA THR A 605 2.00 -11.47 -12.66
C THR A 605 1.09 -11.55 -11.42
N LEU A 606 -0.22 -11.58 -11.64
CA LEU A 606 -1.22 -11.64 -10.59
C LEU A 606 -1.19 -12.99 -9.85
N ILE A 607 -0.99 -14.10 -10.58
CA ILE A 607 -0.80 -15.44 -9.98
C ILE A 607 0.52 -15.55 -9.22
N VAL A 608 1.63 -15.00 -9.74
CA VAL A 608 2.91 -15.00 -9.03
C VAL A 608 2.88 -14.12 -7.77
N PHE A 609 2.07 -13.06 -7.77
CA PHE A 609 1.72 -12.30 -6.56
C PHE A 609 0.92 -13.15 -5.56
N LEU A 610 -0.11 -13.89 -5.98
CA LEU A 610 -0.88 -14.79 -5.09
C LEU A 610 -0.01 -15.84 -4.41
N ILE A 611 0.91 -16.48 -5.14
CA ILE A 611 1.78 -17.54 -4.60
C ILE A 611 2.69 -17.01 -3.49
N LEU A 612 3.36 -15.89 -3.74
CA LEU A 612 4.28 -15.30 -2.77
C LEU A 612 3.52 -14.65 -1.60
N LEU A 613 2.30 -14.19 -1.83
CA LEU A 613 1.38 -13.78 -0.78
C LEU A 613 0.98 -14.97 0.11
N ASP A 614 0.49 -16.06 -0.48
CA ASP A 614 0.05 -17.26 0.22
C ASP A 614 1.18 -17.97 1.02
N GLN A 615 2.43 -17.87 0.55
CA GLN A 615 3.59 -18.36 1.28
C GLN A 615 3.82 -17.66 2.64
N THR A 616 3.45 -16.38 2.75
CA THR A 616 3.81 -15.54 3.91
C THR A 616 2.62 -15.01 4.70
N ILE A 617 1.42 -14.92 4.11
CA ILE A 617 0.19 -14.44 4.75
C ILE A 617 -0.16 -15.25 6.00
N ILE A 618 0.17 -16.54 5.96
CA ILE A 618 -0.07 -17.49 7.05
C ILE A 618 0.70 -17.13 8.32
N SER A 619 1.89 -16.51 8.22
CA SER A 619 2.71 -16.13 9.39
C SER A 619 1.97 -15.22 10.38
N THR A 620 1.12 -14.32 9.87
CA THR A 620 0.28 -13.43 10.68
C THR A 620 -1.06 -14.05 11.09
N ALA A 621 -1.54 -15.07 10.38
CA ALA A 621 -2.78 -15.77 10.70
C ALA A 621 -2.57 -16.90 11.73
N VAL A 622 -1.35 -17.48 11.81
CA VAL A 622 -0.98 -18.60 12.69
C VAL A 622 -1.55 -18.50 14.11
N PRO A 623 -1.38 -17.39 14.87
CA PRO A 623 -1.87 -17.35 16.26
C PRO A 623 -3.38 -17.51 16.38
N VAL A 624 -4.14 -16.99 15.42
CA VAL A 624 -5.61 -17.05 15.41
C VAL A 624 -6.10 -18.38 14.84
N ILE A 625 -5.45 -18.90 13.79
CA ILE A 625 -5.68 -20.28 13.28
C ILE A 625 -5.49 -21.29 14.40
N THR A 626 -4.40 -21.19 15.15
CA THR A 626 -4.04 -22.12 16.21
C THR A 626 -4.99 -22.05 17.42
N ALA A 627 -5.57 -20.87 17.69
CA ALA A 627 -6.63 -20.72 18.69
C ALA A 627 -7.97 -21.30 18.21
N ASP A 628 -8.39 -21.01 16.98
CA ASP A 628 -9.64 -21.51 16.36
C ASP A 628 -9.65 -23.04 16.16
N LEU A 629 -8.47 -23.63 15.92
CA LEU A 629 -8.29 -25.08 15.72
C LEU A 629 -7.71 -25.81 16.96
N ASN A 630 -7.46 -25.08 18.06
CA ASN A 630 -6.90 -25.58 19.33
C ASN A 630 -5.66 -26.50 19.21
N ALA A 631 -4.71 -26.14 18.33
CA ALA A 631 -3.66 -27.04 17.84
C ALA A 631 -2.23 -26.42 17.90
N LEU A 632 -1.75 -26.07 19.10
CA LEU A 632 -0.42 -25.42 19.27
C LEU A 632 0.77 -26.29 18.81
N SER A 633 0.65 -27.62 18.81
CA SER A 633 1.70 -28.54 18.37
C SER A 633 2.02 -28.45 16.87
N ASP A 634 1.11 -27.89 16.07
CA ASP A 634 1.08 -28.09 14.62
C ASP A 634 1.54 -26.84 13.85
N ILE A 635 1.92 -25.77 14.55
CA ILE A 635 2.28 -24.45 13.99
C ILE A 635 3.32 -24.55 12.85
N GLY A 636 4.38 -25.35 13.03
CA GLY A 636 5.42 -25.53 12.01
C GLY A 636 4.90 -26.17 10.71
N TRP A 637 3.88 -27.02 10.79
CA TRP A 637 3.35 -27.80 9.67
C TRP A 637 2.53 -26.96 8.69
N TYR A 638 1.93 -25.86 9.15
CA TYR A 638 1.19 -24.93 8.30
C TYR A 638 2.08 -24.25 7.23
N ALA A 639 3.37 -24.02 7.54
CA ALA A 639 4.37 -23.55 6.58
C ALA A 639 5.19 -24.71 5.97
N GLY A 640 5.55 -25.71 6.77
CA GLY A 640 6.39 -26.84 6.36
C GLY A 640 5.75 -27.70 5.27
N ALA A 641 4.47 -28.05 5.40
CA ALA A 641 3.78 -28.94 4.44
C ALA A 641 3.68 -28.33 3.03
N TYR A 642 3.50 -27.01 2.94
CA TYR A 642 3.51 -26.28 1.67
C TYR A 642 4.88 -26.34 1.00
N GLN A 643 5.95 -26.00 1.74
CA GLN A 643 7.31 -25.99 1.20
C GLN A 643 7.80 -27.39 0.83
N LEU A 644 7.44 -28.41 1.62
CA LEU A 644 7.77 -29.82 1.36
C LEU A 644 7.11 -30.32 0.07
N ALA A 645 5.80 -30.09 -0.09
CA ALA A 645 5.09 -30.48 -1.31
C ALA A 645 5.58 -29.70 -2.55
N SER A 646 5.79 -28.38 -2.40
CA SER A 646 6.30 -27.53 -3.47
C SER A 646 7.70 -27.97 -3.93
N GLY A 647 8.64 -28.12 -2.99
CA GLY A 647 10.01 -28.55 -3.26
C GLY A 647 10.11 -29.96 -3.86
N ALA A 648 9.32 -30.92 -3.36
CA ALA A 648 9.33 -32.29 -3.88
C ALA A 648 8.82 -32.39 -5.33
N LEU A 649 7.78 -31.65 -5.70
CA LEU A 649 7.26 -31.62 -7.07
C LEU A 649 8.07 -30.73 -8.01
N GLN A 650 8.91 -29.83 -7.47
CA GLN A 650 9.52 -28.74 -8.25
C GLN A 650 10.24 -29.20 -9.54
N PRO A 651 11.15 -30.19 -9.56
CA PRO A 651 11.87 -30.55 -10.79
C PRO A 651 10.97 -31.14 -11.88
N LEU A 652 9.98 -31.96 -11.49
CA LEU A 652 9.01 -32.58 -12.41
C LEU A 652 8.24 -31.53 -13.22
N THR A 653 8.00 -30.34 -12.66
CA THR A 653 7.35 -29.23 -13.38
C THR A 653 8.12 -28.82 -14.64
N GLY A 654 9.46 -28.82 -14.59
CA GLY A 654 10.30 -28.48 -15.74
C GLY A 654 10.11 -29.47 -16.89
N LYS A 655 9.98 -30.76 -16.58
CA LYS A 655 9.63 -31.80 -17.55
C LYS A 655 8.21 -31.63 -18.09
N LEU A 656 7.23 -31.35 -17.22
CA LEU A 656 5.84 -31.13 -17.63
C LEU A 656 5.71 -29.96 -18.61
N TYR A 657 6.36 -28.82 -18.36
CA TYR A 657 6.38 -27.67 -19.29
C TYR A 657 7.24 -27.89 -20.54
N THR A 658 8.14 -28.89 -20.56
CA THR A 658 8.93 -29.24 -21.75
C THR A 658 8.15 -30.17 -22.70
N PHE A 659 7.26 -31.04 -22.19
CA PHE A 659 6.60 -32.07 -22.98
C PHE A 659 5.09 -31.89 -23.20
N PHE A 660 4.40 -31.12 -22.34
CA PHE A 660 2.97 -30.85 -22.46
C PHE A 660 2.68 -29.37 -22.75
N ARG A 661 1.47 -29.10 -23.26
CA ARG A 661 1.02 -27.76 -23.67
C ARG A 661 1.00 -26.79 -22.49
N LEU A 662 1.84 -25.74 -22.56
CA LEU A 662 2.07 -24.76 -21.48
C LEU A 662 0.78 -24.27 -20.80
N LYS A 663 -0.21 -23.87 -21.60
CA LYS A 663 -1.53 -23.38 -21.16
C LYS A 663 -2.23 -24.36 -20.21
N TRP A 664 -2.30 -25.64 -20.59
CA TRP A 664 -3.03 -26.65 -19.83
C TRP A 664 -2.27 -27.16 -18.61
N VAL A 665 -0.94 -27.24 -18.68
CA VAL A 665 -0.09 -27.53 -17.51
C VAL A 665 -0.24 -26.41 -16.47
N PHE A 666 -0.18 -25.15 -16.90
CA PHE A 666 -0.35 -24.00 -16.01
C PHE A 666 -1.75 -23.93 -15.38
N LEU A 667 -2.82 -24.17 -16.16
CA LEU A 667 -4.18 -24.22 -15.62
C LEU A 667 -4.39 -25.40 -14.64
N LEU A 668 -3.73 -26.54 -14.84
CA LEU A 668 -3.76 -27.66 -13.89
C LEU A 668 -3.07 -27.30 -12.56
N PHE A 669 -1.88 -26.69 -12.60
CA PHE A 669 -1.20 -26.24 -11.39
C PHE A 669 -1.95 -25.09 -10.68
N LEU A 670 -2.64 -24.23 -11.43
CA LEU A 670 -3.52 -23.21 -10.88
C LEU A 670 -4.72 -23.85 -10.17
N PHE A 671 -5.39 -24.81 -10.81
CA PHE A 671 -6.48 -25.55 -10.20
C PHE A 671 -6.05 -26.26 -8.90
N LEU A 672 -4.85 -26.85 -8.86
CA LEU A 672 -4.31 -27.44 -7.63
C LEU A 672 -4.02 -26.39 -6.54
N PHE A 673 -3.45 -25.23 -6.90
CA PHE A 673 -3.20 -24.14 -5.95
C PHE A 673 -4.51 -23.57 -5.37
N GLU A 674 -5.51 -23.33 -6.21
CA GLU A 674 -6.82 -22.85 -5.78
C GLU A 674 -7.61 -23.91 -4.99
N LEU A 675 -7.54 -25.20 -5.37
CA LEU A 675 -8.13 -26.30 -4.60
C LEU A 675 -7.50 -26.42 -3.21
N GLY A 676 -6.17 -26.31 -3.10
CA GLY A 676 -5.48 -26.27 -1.81
C GLY A 676 -5.91 -25.06 -0.97
N SER A 677 -6.04 -23.89 -1.60
CA SER A 677 -6.52 -22.66 -0.96
C SER A 677 -7.97 -22.79 -0.45
N LEU A 678 -8.85 -23.42 -1.25
CA LEU A 678 -10.22 -23.74 -0.87
C LEU A 678 -10.26 -24.67 0.35
N VAL A 679 -9.45 -25.73 0.38
CA VAL A 679 -9.35 -26.66 1.52
C VAL A 679 -8.79 -25.95 2.77
N CYS A 680 -7.83 -25.03 2.62
CA CYS A 680 -7.32 -24.24 3.73
C CYS A 680 -8.39 -23.31 4.32
N GLY A 681 -9.11 -22.56 3.47
CA GLY A 681 -10.19 -21.68 3.91
C GLY A 681 -11.39 -22.43 4.48
N ALA A 682 -11.68 -23.63 4.00
CA ALA A 682 -12.74 -24.49 4.51
C ALA A 682 -12.33 -25.35 5.73
N ALA A 683 -11.09 -25.22 6.23
CA ALA A 683 -10.57 -26.12 7.25
C ALA A 683 -11.29 -25.99 8.62
N THR A 684 -11.66 -27.14 9.16
CA THR A 684 -12.28 -27.33 10.49
C THR A 684 -11.37 -28.05 11.48
N SER A 685 -10.17 -28.47 11.05
CA SER A 685 -9.16 -29.13 11.89
C SER A 685 -7.76 -28.86 11.36
N SER A 686 -6.75 -28.92 12.24
CA SER A 686 -5.34 -28.75 11.86
C SER A 686 -4.87 -29.72 10.76
N PRO A 687 -5.15 -31.04 10.82
CA PRO A 687 -4.76 -31.96 9.74
C PRO A 687 -5.38 -31.63 8.37
N MET A 688 -6.61 -31.11 8.36
CA MET A 688 -7.26 -30.66 7.11
C MET A 688 -6.57 -29.41 6.55
N LEU A 689 -6.18 -28.46 7.40
CA LEU A 689 -5.39 -27.31 6.99
C LEU A 689 -4.01 -27.74 6.45
N ILE A 690 -3.30 -28.63 7.15
CA ILE A 690 -1.99 -29.17 6.71
C ILE A 690 -2.11 -29.86 5.35
N ALA A 691 -3.17 -30.66 5.13
CA ALA A 691 -3.44 -31.28 3.82
C ALA A 691 -3.73 -30.23 2.74
N GLY A 692 -4.52 -29.20 3.03
CA GLY A 692 -4.76 -28.06 2.14
C GLY A 692 -3.46 -27.34 1.77
N ARG A 693 -2.57 -27.10 2.74
CA ARG A 693 -1.25 -26.47 2.53
C ARG A 693 -0.34 -27.35 1.65
N ALA A 694 -0.37 -28.67 1.80
CA ALA A 694 0.35 -29.59 0.91
C ALA A 694 -0.20 -29.55 -0.53
N ILE A 695 -1.52 -29.52 -0.72
CA ILE A 695 -2.15 -29.40 -2.05
C ILE A 695 -1.82 -28.05 -2.70
N ALA A 696 -1.88 -26.95 -1.93
CA ALA A 696 -1.50 -25.61 -2.41
C ALA A 696 0.00 -25.55 -2.76
N GLY A 697 0.86 -26.18 -1.95
CA GLY A 697 2.29 -26.32 -2.23
C GLY A 697 2.56 -27.08 -3.53
N ALA A 698 1.89 -28.22 -3.75
CA ALA A 698 1.96 -28.98 -5.00
C ALA A 698 1.50 -28.15 -6.23
N GLY A 699 0.47 -27.32 -6.08
CA GLY A 699 0.05 -26.35 -7.10
C GLY A 699 1.11 -25.27 -7.38
N SER A 700 1.66 -24.67 -6.32
CA SER A 700 2.63 -23.56 -6.41
C SER A 700 3.88 -23.91 -7.22
N ALA A 701 4.34 -25.16 -7.14
CA ALA A 701 5.55 -25.65 -7.78
C ALA A 701 5.55 -25.36 -9.29
N GLY A 702 4.43 -25.67 -9.96
CA GLY A 702 4.32 -25.48 -11.40
C GLY A 702 4.19 -24.02 -11.79
N LEU A 703 3.39 -23.24 -11.05
CA LEU A 703 2.96 -21.91 -11.49
C LEU A 703 4.12 -20.92 -11.71
N ALA A 704 5.10 -20.85 -10.81
CA ALA A 704 6.24 -19.95 -10.99
C ALA A 704 7.08 -20.34 -12.22
N ASN A 705 7.35 -21.63 -12.41
CA ASN A 705 8.09 -22.16 -13.55
C ASN A 705 7.33 -22.03 -14.88
N GLY A 706 6.02 -22.23 -14.84
CA GLY A 706 5.12 -22.03 -15.97
C GLY A 706 5.03 -20.57 -16.39
N GLY A 707 5.01 -19.63 -15.44
CA GLY A 707 5.10 -18.20 -15.73
C GLY A 707 6.37 -17.86 -16.52
N TRP A 708 7.53 -18.39 -16.09
CA TRP A 708 8.79 -18.25 -16.83
C TRP A 708 8.71 -18.82 -18.25
N THR A 709 8.18 -20.04 -18.37
CA THR A 709 8.13 -20.74 -19.66
C THR A 709 7.16 -20.05 -20.63
N ILE A 710 6.03 -19.55 -20.13
CA ILE A 710 5.03 -18.81 -20.94
C ILE A 710 5.57 -17.44 -21.37
N ILE A 711 6.24 -16.69 -20.48
CA ILE A 711 6.91 -15.43 -20.88
C ILE A 711 7.98 -15.72 -21.94
N SER A 712 8.78 -16.77 -21.78
CA SER A 712 9.77 -17.18 -22.78
C SER A 712 9.14 -17.54 -24.13
N ALA A 713 7.99 -18.21 -24.12
CA ALA A 713 7.27 -18.59 -25.34
C ALA A 713 6.58 -17.41 -26.05
N ALA A 714 5.96 -16.50 -25.29
CA ALA A 714 5.10 -15.46 -25.84
C ALA A 714 5.82 -14.15 -26.22
N VAL A 715 7.04 -13.93 -25.70
CA VAL A 715 7.74 -12.63 -25.74
C VAL A 715 9.09 -12.73 -26.48
N PRO A 716 9.45 -11.75 -27.34
CA PRO A 716 10.78 -11.62 -27.93
C PRO A 716 11.90 -11.54 -26.87
N ILE A 717 13.06 -12.12 -27.15
CA ILE A 717 14.13 -12.32 -26.16
C ILE A 717 14.63 -11.02 -25.52
N GLU A 718 14.61 -9.91 -26.26
CA GLU A 718 15.03 -8.57 -25.82
C GLU A 718 14.08 -7.98 -24.78
N LYS A 719 12.80 -8.38 -24.81
CA LYS A 719 11.75 -7.90 -23.90
C LYS A 719 11.51 -8.84 -22.72
N ARG A 720 11.97 -10.11 -22.80
CA ARG A 720 11.85 -11.09 -21.70
C ARG A 720 12.39 -10.57 -20.37
N PRO A 721 13.58 -9.94 -20.26
CA PRO A 721 14.11 -9.45 -18.98
C PRO A 721 13.22 -8.40 -18.31
N LEU A 722 12.63 -7.48 -19.09
CA LEU A 722 11.73 -6.46 -18.58
C LEU A 722 10.46 -7.09 -17.99
N HIS A 723 9.75 -7.91 -18.77
CA HIS A 723 8.50 -8.53 -18.32
C HIS A 723 8.74 -9.57 -17.21
N THR A 724 9.90 -10.22 -17.23
CA THR A 724 10.42 -11.07 -16.14
C THR A 724 10.61 -10.28 -14.85
N GLY A 725 11.29 -9.13 -14.94
CA GLY A 725 11.51 -8.21 -13.83
C GLY A 725 10.21 -7.64 -13.27
N THR A 726 9.21 -7.36 -14.12
CA THR A 726 7.86 -6.95 -13.69
C THR A 726 7.13 -8.07 -12.97
N MET A 727 7.09 -9.28 -13.53
CA MET A 727 6.39 -10.43 -12.93
C MET A 727 6.94 -10.76 -11.53
N MET A 728 8.27 -10.80 -11.39
CA MET A 728 8.90 -10.98 -10.07
C MET A 728 8.82 -9.73 -9.19
N GLY A 729 8.92 -8.52 -9.75
CA GLY A 729 8.88 -7.27 -8.99
C GLY A 729 7.54 -7.12 -8.25
N VAL A 730 6.43 -7.31 -8.96
CA VAL A 730 5.08 -7.33 -8.36
C VAL A 730 4.88 -8.59 -7.52
N GLY A 731 5.39 -9.75 -7.95
CA GLY A 731 5.37 -10.98 -7.15
C GLY A 731 5.95 -10.80 -5.75
N GLN A 732 7.13 -10.18 -5.65
CA GLN A 732 7.82 -9.91 -4.38
C GLN A 732 7.09 -8.84 -3.53
N ILE A 733 6.27 -7.96 -4.12
CA ILE A 733 5.33 -7.14 -3.35
C ILE A 733 4.31 -8.03 -2.62
N GLY A 734 3.90 -9.17 -3.21
CA GLY A 734 3.06 -10.17 -2.54
C GLY A 734 3.71 -10.69 -1.25
N LEU A 735 4.97 -11.14 -1.32
CA LEU A 735 5.77 -11.60 -0.17
C LEU A 735 5.88 -10.56 0.96
N ILE A 736 5.86 -9.27 0.59
CA ILE A 736 6.06 -8.13 1.48
C ILE A 736 4.77 -7.62 2.10
N VAL A 737 3.68 -7.59 1.32
CA VAL A 737 2.37 -7.04 1.73
C VAL A 737 1.50 -8.10 2.40
N ALA A 738 1.82 -9.39 2.22
CA ALA A 738 1.08 -10.49 2.82
C ALA A 738 0.96 -10.46 4.36
N PRO A 739 1.97 -10.10 5.17
CA PRO A 739 1.76 -9.89 6.60
C PRO A 739 0.73 -8.78 6.92
N LEU A 740 0.63 -7.74 6.08
CA LEU A 740 -0.35 -6.68 6.26
C LEU A 740 -1.76 -7.12 5.83
N ILE A 741 -1.88 -7.81 4.68
CA ILE A 741 -3.16 -8.37 4.21
C ILE A 741 -3.63 -9.49 5.14
N GLY A 742 -2.74 -10.37 5.59
CA GLY A 742 -3.05 -11.48 6.50
C GLY A 742 -3.46 -10.99 7.87
N GLY A 743 -2.74 -10.03 8.44
CA GLY A 743 -3.15 -9.32 9.65
C GLY A 743 -4.53 -8.69 9.48
N ALA A 744 -4.77 -7.94 8.41
CA ALA A 744 -6.05 -7.29 8.15
C ALA A 744 -7.21 -8.28 7.94
N LEU A 745 -7.06 -9.31 7.10
CA LEU A 745 -8.11 -10.30 6.86
C LEU A 745 -8.41 -11.13 8.12
N THR A 746 -7.38 -11.45 8.91
CA THR A 746 -7.53 -12.13 10.20
C THR A 746 -8.20 -11.25 11.25
N GLN A 747 -7.92 -9.94 11.28
CA GLN A 747 -8.43 -9.00 12.28
C GLN A 747 -9.83 -8.44 11.95
N TYR A 748 -10.16 -8.25 10.67
CA TYR A 748 -11.38 -7.54 10.23
C TYR A 748 -12.41 -8.42 9.52
N VAL A 749 -12.06 -9.66 9.18
CA VAL A 749 -12.96 -10.58 8.47
C VAL A 749 -12.92 -11.95 9.15
N THR A 750 -12.14 -12.90 8.62
CA THR A 750 -11.75 -14.15 9.30
C THR A 750 -10.43 -14.61 8.70
N TRP A 751 -9.63 -15.38 9.46
CA TRP A 751 -8.37 -15.94 8.95
C TRP A 751 -8.56 -16.77 7.66
N ARG A 752 -9.74 -17.37 7.44
CA ARG A 752 -10.06 -18.20 6.26
C ARG A 752 -9.98 -17.40 4.95
N TRP A 753 -10.21 -16.08 5.02
CA TRP A 753 -10.05 -15.20 3.85
C TRP A 753 -8.60 -15.04 3.40
N CYS A 754 -7.61 -15.34 4.23
CA CYS A 754 -6.20 -15.40 3.80
C CYS A 754 -5.96 -16.44 2.69
N PHE A 755 -6.85 -17.43 2.55
CA PHE A 755 -6.83 -18.42 1.47
C PHE A 755 -7.93 -18.18 0.43
N TYR A 756 -9.13 -17.75 0.84
CA TYR A 756 -10.20 -17.42 -0.12
C TYR A 756 -9.92 -16.21 -1.01
N ILE A 757 -8.96 -15.34 -0.67
CA ILE A 757 -8.51 -14.25 -1.53
C ILE A 757 -7.87 -14.73 -2.84
N ASN A 758 -7.29 -15.95 -2.85
CA ASN A 758 -6.71 -16.54 -4.04
C ASN A 758 -7.81 -16.85 -5.08
N LEU A 759 -8.89 -17.51 -4.63
CA LEU A 759 -9.95 -18.06 -5.50
C LEU A 759 -10.51 -17.10 -6.58
N PRO A 760 -11.00 -15.88 -6.27
CA PRO A 760 -11.56 -15.00 -7.31
C PRO A 760 -10.47 -14.44 -8.24
N ILE A 761 -9.26 -14.21 -7.71
CA ILE A 761 -8.13 -13.64 -8.45
C ILE A 761 -7.53 -14.70 -9.39
N GLY A 762 -7.41 -15.94 -8.93
CA GLY A 762 -7.06 -17.12 -9.72
C GLY A 762 -8.12 -17.44 -10.77
N ALA A 763 -9.41 -17.37 -10.44
CA ALA A 763 -10.50 -17.59 -11.39
C ALA A 763 -10.53 -16.56 -12.54
N VAL A 764 -10.37 -15.26 -12.24
CA VAL A 764 -10.24 -14.21 -13.26
C VAL A 764 -9.00 -14.45 -14.13
N SER A 765 -7.86 -14.78 -13.51
CA SER A 765 -6.63 -15.09 -14.23
C SER A 765 -6.76 -16.32 -15.12
N ALA A 766 -7.44 -17.37 -14.66
CA ALA A 766 -7.73 -18.58 -15.43
C ALA A 766 -8.61 -18.26 -16.65
N LEU A 767 -9.69 -17.48 -16.47
CA LEU A 767 -10.57 -17.06 -17.55
C LEU A 767 -9.80 -16.25 -18.61
N CYS A 768 -8.99 -15.28 -18.19
CA CYS A 768 -8.12 -14.51 -19.08
C CYS A 768 -7.16 -15.40 -19.88
N LEU A 769 -6.51 -16.38 -19.24
CA LEU A 769 -5.61 -17.32 -19.91
C LEU A 769 -6.34 -18.33 -20.81
N ILE A 770 -7.58 -18.69 -20.49
CA ILE A 770 -8.43 -19.54 -21.34
C ILE A 770 -8.79 -18.80 -22.64
N LEU A 771 -9.07 -17.49 -22.57
CA LEU A 771 -9.41 -16.64 -23.73
C LEU A 771 -8.21 -16.23 -24.61
N ILE A 772 -6.97 -16.57 -24.22
CA ILE A 772 -5.75 -16.21 -24.96
C ILE A 772 -5.05 -17.45 -25.50
N ASP A 773 -4.69 -17.43 -26.78
CA ASP A 773 -3.79 -18.42 -27.37
C ASP A 773 -2.34 -18.09 -26.98
N ILE A 774 -1.71 -19.04 -26.30
CA ILE A 774 -0.31 -18.97 -25.89
C ILE A 774 0.53 -19.67 -26.97
N PRO A 775 1.53 -19.01 -27.59
CA PRO A 775 2.36 -19.63 -28.61
C PRO A 775 3.05 -20.91 -28.11
N GLU A 776 2.87 -22.02 -28.83
CA GLU A 776 3.59 -23.26 -28.57
C GLU A 776 5.00 -23.15 -29.18
N THR A 777 6.04 -23.08 -28.34
CA THR A 777 7.44 -22.89 -28.76
C THR A 777 8.09 -24.16 -29.32
N LEU A 778 7.36 -25.27 -29.35
CA LEU A 778 7.80 -26.57 -29.87
C LEU A 778 6.77 -27.08 -30.87
N SER A 779 7.25 -27.63 -32.00
CA SER A 779 6.38 -28.29 -32.99
C SER A 779 5.80 -29.58 -32.41
N HIS A 780 4.62 -29.50 -31.79
CA HIS A 780 3.86 -30.67 -31.35
C HIS A 780 3.18 -31.43 -32.50
N LYS A 781 3.39 -31.03 -33.78
CA LYS A 781 2.75 -31.66 -34.95
C LYS A 781 3.11 -33.14 -35.07
N ASP A 782 4.37 -33.49 -34.85
CA ASP A 782 4.93 -34.78 -35.27
C ASP A 782 4.72 -35.92 -34.25
N LYS A 783 4.42 -35.59 -32.98
CA LYS A 783 4.18 -36.58 -31.91
C LYS A 783 2.73 -37.10 -31.82
N ARG A 784 1.82 -36.59 -32.65
CA ARG A 784 0.36 -36.84 -32.50
C ARG A 784 -0.17 -38.09 -33.23
N SER A 785 0.68 -38.76 -34.00
CA SER A 785 0.37 -39.95 -34.81
C SER A 785 0.70 -41.29 -34.14
N LEU A 786 1.34 -41.28 -32.97
CA LEU A 786 1.79 -42.51 -32.29
C LEU A 786 0.65 -43.21 -31.53
N PRO A 787 0.57 -44.55 -31.54
CA PRO A 787 -0.41 -45.30 -30.76
C PRO A 787 -0.21 -45.11 -29.24
N TRP A 788 -1.31 -45.23 -28.48
CA TRP A 788 -1.37 -44.90 -27.05
C TRP A 788 -0.35 -45.66 -26.17
N ARG A 789 0.06 -46.87 -26.57
CA ARG A 789 1.08 -47.65 -25.85
C ARG A 789 2.45 -47.00 -25.98
N GLU A 790 2.87 -46.69 -27.20
CA GLU A 790 4.15 -46.04 -27.52
C GLU A 790 4.19 -44.61 -26.97
N LEU A 791 3.09 -43.86 -27.06
CA LEU A 791 2.97 -42.54 -26.43
C LEU A 791 3.12 -42.61 -24.91
N ARG A 792 2.45 -43.57 -24.24
CA ARG A 792 2.62 -43.79 -22.79
C ARG A 792 4.05 -44.19 -22.43
N LYS A 793 4.69 -45.04 -23.23
CA LYS A 793 6.08 -45.49 -23.03
C LYS A 793 7.06 -44.30 -23.15
N GLN A 794 6.92 -43.50 -24.20
CA GLN A 794 7.69 -42.27 -24.39
C GLN A 794 7.45 -41.24 -23.30
N LEU A 795 6.21 -41.05 -22.81
CA LEU A 795 5.91 -40.12 -21.72
C LEU A 795 6.55 -40.55 -20.40
N ILE A 796 6.48 -41.84 -20.04
CA ILE A 796 7.11 -42.37 -18.82
C ILE A 796 8.63 -42.18 -18.86
N GLN A 797 9.24 -42.35 -20.04
CA GLN A 797 10.67 -42.10 -20.27
C GLN A 797 11.00 -40.59 -20.22
N GLN A 798 10.30 -39.76 -20.98
CA GLN A 798 10.61 -38.33 -21.15
C GLN A 798 10.36 -37.49 -19.87
N LEU A 799 9.40 -37.89 -19.02
CA LEU A 799 9.15 -37.24 -17.73
C LEU A 799 10.11 -37.68 -16.60
N ASP A 800 10.90 -38.73 -16.83
CA ASP A 800 11.74 -39.40 -15.83
C ASP A 800 11.04 -39.66 -14.48
N LEU A 801 9.99 -40.49 -14.52
CA LEU A 801 9.25 -40.85 -13.30
C LEU A 801 10.10 -41.67 -12.31
N ILE A 802 11.19 -42.30 -12.74
CA ILE A 802 12.11 -43.02 -11.85
C ILE A 802 12.99 -42.01 -11.09
N GLY A 803 13.55 -41.02 -11.79
CA GLY A 803 14.23 -39.88 -11.18
C GLY A 803 13.33 -39.16 -10.17
N PHE A 804 12.07 -38.90 -10.53
CA PHE A 804 11.09 -38.33 -9.61
C PHE A 804 10.82 -39.20 -8.36
N VAL A 805 10.63 -40.52 -8.53
CA VAL A 805 10.38 -41.46 -7.42
C VAL A 805 11.62 -41.67 -6.52
N LEU A 806 12.83 -41.37 -6.99
CA LEU A 806 14.03 -41.32 -6.14
C LEU A 806 14.20 -39.95 -5.46
N PHE A 807 13.97 -38.87 -6.21
CA PHE A 807 14.12 -37.49 -5.75
C PHE A 807 13.08 -37.08 -4.70
N ALA A 808 11.79 -37.27 -4.97
CA ALA A 808 10.73 -36.72 -4.12
C ALA A 808 10.75 -37.33 -2.70
N PRO A 809 11.04 -38.64 -2.50
CA PRO A 809 11.32 -39.16 -1.17
C PRO A 809 12.62 -38.64 -0.56
N ALA A 810 13.69 -38.43 -1.34
CA ALA A 810 14.94 -37.85 -0.83
C ALA A 810 14.73 -36.43 -0.26
N SER A 811 14.10 -35.55 -1.04
CA SER A 811 13.76 -34.19 -0.58
C SER A 811 12.76 -34.20 0.56
N THR A 812 11.76 -35.08 0.52
CA THR A 812 10.76 -35.23 1.59
C THR A 812 11.41 -35.67 2.89
N MET A 813 12.19 -36.76 2.90
CA MET A 813 12.83 -37.26 4.11
C MET A 813 13.82 -36.24 4.70
N PHE A 814 14.58 -35.53 3.85
CA PHE A 814 15.50 -34.48 4.30
C PHE A 814 14.76 -33.30 4.97
N LEU A 815 13.72 -32.76 4.33
CA LEU A 815 12.92 -31.67 4.88
C LEU A 815 12.14 -32.10 6.13
N LEU A 816 11.68 -33.33 6.18
CA LEU A 816 10.90 -33.88 7.30
C LEU A 816 11.77 -34.23 8.51
N ALA A 817 13.04 -34.63 8.30
CA ALA A 817 14.04 -34.73 9.37
C ALA A 817 14.29 -33.36 10.03
N LEU A 818 14.47 -32.32 9.20
CA LEU A 818 14.68 -30.95 9.65
C LEU A 818 13.46 -30.39 10.40
N GLN A 819 12.24 -30.60 9.89
CA GLN A 819 11.01 -30.17 10.55
C GLN A 819 10.81 -30.86 11.92
N PHE A 820 10.98 -32.18 11.99
CA PHE A 820 10.84 -32.93 13.26
C PHE A 820 11.90 -32.56 14.31
N GLY A 821 13.12 -32.20 13.89
CA GLY A 821 14.16 -31.70 14.80
C GLY A 821 13.90 -30.27 15.27
N ALA A 822 13.35 -29.40 14.41
CA ALA A 822 13.00 -28.03 14.77
C ALA A 822 11.82 -27.95 15.74
N ASP A 823 10.76 -28.76 15.51
CA ASP A 823 9.58 -28.82 16.38
C ASP A 823 9.87 -29.51 17.74
N ASN A 824 11.11 -29.95 18.00
CA ASN A 824 11.53 -30.81 19.12
C ASN A 824 10.70 -32.12 19.29
N LYS A 825 9.95 -32.52 18.25
CA LYS A 825 9.05 -33.68 18.27
C LYS A 825 9.80 -35.00 18.41
N TYR A 826 11.03 -35.05 17.91
CA TYR A 826 12.00 -36.11 18.18
C TYR A 826 13.37 -35.46 18.45
N ALA A 827 14.16 -36.03 19.36
CA ALA A 827 15.52 -35.57 19.58
C ALA A 827 16.40 -35.79 18.33
N TRP A 828 17.34 -34.90 18.07
CA TRP A 828 18.22 -34.96 16.89
C TRP A 828 19.04 -36.24 16.75
N ASN A 829 19.30 -36.93 17.87
CA ASN A 829 19.98 -38.23 17.93
C ASN A 829 19.01 -39.44 17.87
N SER A 830 17.72 -39.23 17.62
CA SER A 830 16.73 -40.30 17.51
C SER A 830 16.91 -41.15 16.25
N SER A 831 16.52 -42.42 16.34
CA SER A 831 16.45 -43.32 15.18
C SER A 831 15.55 -42.79 14.07
N THR A 832 14.51 -42.02 14.40
CA THR A 832 13.63 -41.34 13.42
C THR A 832 14.40 -40.30 12.59
N ILE A 833 15.07 -39.34 13.24
CA ILE A 833 15.75 -38.25 12.53
C ILE A 833 16.99 -38.76 11.80
N ILE A 834 17.80 -39.62 12.45
CA ILE A 834 18.95 -40.25 11.80
C ILE A 834 18.48 -41.13 10.64
N GLY A 835 17.42 -41.92 10.81
CA GLY A 835 16.85 -42.77 9.76
C GLY A 835 16.33 -41.98 8.56
N LEU A 836 15.74 -40.80 8.77
CA LEU A 836 15.32 -39.90 7.70
C LEU A 836 16.52 -39.27 6.96
N PHE A 837 17.57 -38.83 7.67
CA PHE A 837 18.79 -38.33 7.03
C PHE A 837 19.54 -39.42 6.25
N CYS A 838 19.69 -40.62 6.82
CA CYS A 838 20.27 -41.76 6.13
C CYS A 838 19.42 -42.20 4.93
N GLY A 839 18.09 -42.22 5.07
CA GLY A 839 17.15 -42.50 3.99
C GLY A 839 17.28 -41.50 2.84
N ALA A 840 17.28 -40.20 3.15
CA ALA A 840 17.50 -39.13 2.19
C ALA A 840 18.87 -39.19 1.51
N GLY A 841 19.93 -39.55 2.26
CA GLY A 841 21.26 -39.76 1.72
C GLY A 841 21.30 -40.94 0.74
N VAL A 842 20.71 -42.08 1.10
CA VAL A 842 20.66 -43.27 0.25
C VAL A 842 19.81 -43.03 -1.01
N THR A 843 18.60 -42.48 -0.89
CA THR A 843 17.77 -42.19 -2.06
C THR A 843 18.33 -41.04 -2.90
N GLY A 844 19.02 -40.07 -2.29
CA GLY A 844 19.76 -39.02 -3.00
C GLY A 844 20.98 -39.54 -3.77
N ILE A 845 21.72 -40.52 -3.23
CA ILE A 845 22.79 -41.22 -3.95
C ILE A 845 22.22 -42.05 -5.11
N LEU A 846 21.14 -42.80 -4.87
CA LEU A 846 20.44 -43.55 -5.92
C LEU A 846 19.90 -42.62 -7.02
N PHE A 847 19.36 -41.45 -6.65
CA PHE A 847 18.96 -40.41 -7.58
C PHE A 847 20.14 -39.88 -8.40
N ALA A 848 21.27 -39.54 -7.78
CA ALA A 848 22.46 -39.07 -8.48
C ALA A 848 23.09 -40.13 -9.42
N LEU A 849 23.02 -41.41 -9.05
CA LEU A 849 23.42 -42.53 -9.91
C LEU A 849 22.42 -42.74 -11.06
N TRP A 850 21.12 -42.56 -10.81
CA TRP A 850 20.09 -42.62 -11.82
C TRP A 850 20.18 -41.48 -12.83
N GLU A 851 20.35 -40.23 -12.38
CA GLU A 851 20.54 -39.05 -13.25
C GLU A 851 21.74 -39.25 -14.19
N ARG A 852 22.86 -39.77 -13.66
CA ARG A 852 24.04 -40.16 -14.46
C ARG A 852 23.76 -41.26 -15.47
N ARG A 853 22.80 -42.16 -15.21
CA ARG A 853 22.39 -43.25 -16.11
C ARG A 853 21.35 -42.79 -17.15
N ALA A 854 20.45 -41.89 -16.80
CA ALA A 854 19.38 -41.38 -17.66
C ALA A 854 19.85 -40.23 -18.58
N GLY A 855 20.99 -39.59 -18.27
CA GLY A 855 21.71 -38.70 -19.18
C GLY A 855 20.91 -37.45 -19.56
N ASP A 856 20.67 -37.25 -20.86
CA ASP A 856 19.90 -36.11 -21.36
C ASP A 856 18.39 -36.25 -21.12
N VAL A 857 17.91 -37.47 -20.86
CA VAL A 857 16.49 -37.76 -20.57
C VAL A 857 16.18 -37.57 -19.07
N ALA A 858 17.21 -37.57 -18.22
CA ALA A 858 17.12 -37.46 -16.76
C ALA A 858 16.36 -36.21 -16.27
N MET A 859 15.84 -36.23 -15.04
CA MET A 859 15.01 -35.14 -14.51
C MET A 859 15.78 -33.80 -14.40
N ILE A 860 17.06 -33.84 -14.08
CA ILE A 860 17.98 -32.68 -13.96
C ILE A 860 19.26 -32.97 -14.75
N PRO A 861 19.23 -32.93 -16.10
CA PRO A 861 20.29 -33.46 -16.97
C PRO A 861 21.68 -32.97 -16.58
N GLY A 862 22.67 -33.87 -16.58
CA GLY A 862 24.04 -33.59 -16.13
C GLY A 862 24.69 -32.37 -16.79
N LYS A 863 24.33 -32.07 -18.04
CA LYS A 863 24.77 -30.87 -18.79
C LYS A 863 24.21 -29.56 -18.22
N VAL A 864 22.98 -29.56 -17.69
CA VAL A 864 22.35 -28.40 -17.05
C VAL A 864 23.08 -28.06 -15.76
N ILE A 865 23.16 -29.01 -14.82
CA ILE A 865 23.83 -28.76 -13.53
C ILE A 865 25.35 -28.61 -13.67
N GLY A 866 25.96 -29.22 -14.68
CA GLY A 866 27.37 -29.01 -15.05
C GLY A 866 27.66 -27.66 -15.72
N THR A 867 26.65 -26.95 -16.23
CA THR A 867 26.84 -25.60 -16.78
C THR A 867 27.19 -24.65 -15.64
N ARG A 868 28.37 -24.02 -15.72
CA ARG A 868 28.95 -23.21 -14.64
C ARG A 868 27.99 -22.14 -14.13
N GLU A 869 27.35 -21.43 -15.04
CA GLU A 869 26.43 -20.35 -14.68
C GLU A 869 25.15 -20.85 -14.00
N VAL A 870 24.76 -22.11 -14.18
CA VAL A 870 23.56 -22.71 -13.57
C VAL A 870 23.85 -23.09 -12.11
N TRP A 871 24.88 -23.89 -11.82
CA TRP A 871 25.17 -24.26 -10.42
C TRP A 871 25.59 -23.05 -9.59
N ALA A 872 26.27 -22.07 -10.20
CA ALA A 872 26.53 -20.77 -9.58
C ALA A 872 25.23 -20.01 -9.27
N SER A 873 24.27 -19.98 -10.20
CA SER A 873 22.95 -19.39 -9.98
C SER A 873 22.15 -20.10 -8.88
N CYS A 874 22.24 -21.43 -8.79
CA CYS A 874 21.64 -22.24 -7.73
C CYS A 874 22.24 -21.93 -6.35
N GLY A 875 23.57 -21.90 -6.23
CA GLY A 875 24.25 -21.54 -4.99
C GLY A 875 23.95 -20.10 -4.55
N ASN A 876 23.89 -19.16 -5.51
CA ASN A 876 23.51 -17.78 -5.22
C ASN A 876 22.04 -17.64 -4.76
N ILE A 877 21.08 -18.27 -5.45
CA ILE A 877 19.66 -18.14 -5.06
C ILE A 877 19.34 -18.88 -3.76
N PHE A 878 20.02 -20.00 -3.48
CA PHE A 878 20.00 -20.65 -2.18
C PHE A 878 20.47 -19.66 -1.10
N SER A 879 21.66 -19.08 -1.29
CA SER A 879 22.29 -18.19 -0.30
C SER A 879 21.47 -16.92 -0.05
N MET A 880 20.97 -16.28 -1.10
CA MET A 880 20.08 -15.11 -1.00
C MET A 880 18.74 -15.43 -0.35
N THR A 881 18.16 -16.61 -0.61
CA THR A 881 16.92 -17.02 0.05
C THR A 881 17.14 -17.31 1.53
N PHE A 882 18.27 -17.95 1.89
CA PHE A 882 18.66 -18.17 3.29
C PHE A 882 18.76 -16.83 4.05
N VAL A 883 19.45 -15.84 3.46
CA VAL A 883 19.55 -14.46 3.95
C VAL A 883 18.16 -13.83 4.15
N VAL A 884 17.25 -13.96 3.17
CA VAL A 884 15.88 -13.42 3.26
C VAL A 884 15.10 -14.07 4.40
N PHE A 885 15.11 -15.39 4.52
CA PHE A 885 14.34 -16.10 5.55
C PHE A 885 14.86 -15.82 6.97
N VAL A 886 16.18 -15.91 7.23
CA VAL A 886 16.70 -15.61 8.58
C VAL A 886 16.43 -14.16 8.97
N ALA A 887 16.67 -13.20 8.07
CA ALA A 887 16.41 -11.79 8.36
C ALA A 887 14.91 -11.53 8.60
N ASN A 888 14.01 -12.09 7.80
CA ASN A 888 12.58 -11.86 7.92
C ASN A 888 11.95 -12.55 9.15
N PHE A 889 12.52 -13.65 9.65
CA PHE A 889 12.04 -14.32 10.87
C PHE A 889 12.65 -13.74 12.16
N TYR A 890 13.96 -13.45 12.21
CA TYR A 890 14.65 -13.07 13.45
C TYR A 890 14.74 -11.57 13.73
N LEU A 891 14.59 -10.72 12.70
CA LEU A 891 14.51 -9.28 12.92
C LEU A 891 13.21 -8.84 13.64
N PRO A 892 12.03 -9.44 13.39
CA PRO A 892 10.87 -9.26 14.25
C PRO A 892 11.11 -9.69 15.70
N VAL A 893 11.77 -10.84 15.92
CA VAL A 893 12.07 -11.35 17.27
C VAL A 893 12.93 -10.35 18.05
N TYR A 894 13.94 -9.75 17.40
CA TYR A 894 14.71 -8.65 18.01
C TYR A 894 13.83 -7.45 18.38
N PHE A 895 12.98 -6.98 17.46
CA PHE A 895 12.17 -5.78 17.72
C PHE A 895 11.07 -6.01 18.77
N GLN A 896 10.55 -7.22 18.89
CA GLN A 896 9.50 -7.55 19.86
C GLN A 896 10.09 -7.96 21.21
N ALA A 897 10.91 -9.02 21.27
CA ALA A 897 11.48 -9.50 22.53
C ALA A 897 12.50 -8.50 23.11
N VAL A 898 13.54 -8.14 22.35
CA VAL A 898 14.63 -7.28 22.88
C VAL A 898 14.16 -5.84 22.99
N LYS A 899 13.67 -5.22 21.92
CA LYS A 899 13.26 -3.80 21.92
C LYS A 899 11.86 -3.52 22.48
N GLY A 900 11.07 -4.55 22.81
CA GLY A 900 9.78 -4.37 23.50
C GLY A 900 8.68 -3.74 22.65
N THR A 901 8.77 -3.80 21.32
CA THR A 901 7.75 -3.20 20.45
C THR A 901 6.62 -4.17 20.14
N GLY A 902 5.38 -3.67 20.08
CA GLY A 902 4.24 -4.48 19.65
C GLY A 902 4.37 -4.95 18.19
N PRO A 903 3.71 -6.06 17.78
CA PRO A 903 3.88 -6.66 16.46
C PRO A 903 3.72 -5.69 15.28
N THR A 904 2.76 -4.76 15.35
CA THR A 904 2.56 -3.73 14.32
C THR A 904 3.78 -2.80 14.16
N MET A 905 4.37 -2.37 15.27
CA MET A 905 5.58 -1.52 15.25
C MET A 905 6.81 -2.31 14.81
N SER A 906 6.92 -3.58 15.21
CA SER A 906 7.94 -4.49 14.70
C SER A 906 7.85 -4.65 13.17
N GLY A 907 6.66 -4.79 12.61
CA GLY A 907 6.44 -4.79 11.15
C GLY A 907 6.82 -3.47 10.48
N VAL A 908 6.44 -2.33 11.08
CA VAL A 908 6.87 -0.98 10.61
C VAL A 908 8.40 -0.85 10.64
N TYR A 909 9.08 -1.45 11.61
CA TYR A 909 10.54 -1.43 11.72
C TYR A 909 11.25 -2.30 10.67
N LEU A 910 10.56 -3.20 9.95
CA LEU A 910 11.12 -3.92 8.79
C LEU A 910 11.08 -3.11 7.48
N LEU A 911 10.28 -2.03 7.44
CA LEU A 911 10.08 -1.21 6.23
C LEU A 911 11.38 -0.66 5.61
N PRO A 912 12.46 -0.30 6.36
CA PRO A 912 13.72 0.14 5.75
C PRO A 912 14.36 -0.93 4.86
N GLY A 913 14.37 -2.20 5.28
CA GLY A 913 14.88 -3.31 4.48
C GLY A 913 13.95 -3.65 3.31
N ILE A 914 12.64 -3.67 3.57
CA ILE A 914 11.59 -3.96 2.57
C ILE A 914 11.60 -2.95 1.42
N LEU A 915 11.60 -1.64 1.72
CA LEU A 915 11.49 -0.58 0.72
C LEU A 915 12.78 -0.46 -0.11
N SER A 916 13.94 -0.62 0.52
CA SER A 916 15.22 -0.63 -0.20
C SER A 916 15.38 -1.87 -1.08
N GLN A 917 14.88 -3.04 -0.64
CA GLN A 917 14.79 -4.24 -1.47
C GLN A 917 13.89 -4.02 -2.70
N LEU A 918 12.68 -3.47 -2.54
CA LEU A 918 11.79 -3.17 -3.67
C LEU A 918 12.41 -2.20 -4.68
N VAL A 919 13.05 -1.13 -4.21
CA VAL A 919 13.74 -0.17 -5.08
C VAL A 919 14.88 -0.85 -5.85
N PHE A 920 15.70 -1.67 -5.18
CA PHE A 920 16.83 -2.33 -5.84
C PHE A 920 16.45 -3.53 -6.72
N ILE A 921 15.31 -4.18 -6.50
CA ILE A 921 14.74 -5.15 -7.44
C ILE A 921 14.45 -4.46 -8.79
N VAL A 922 13.68 -3.36 -8.77
CA VAL A 922 13.30 -2.65 -9.99
C VAL A 922 14.51 -1.99 -10.64
N LEU A 923 15.37 -1.34 -9.85
CA LEU A 923 16.56 -0.64 -10.33
C LEU A 923 17.57 -1.61 -10.96
N SER A 924 17.85 -2.75 -10.34
CA SER A 924 18.83 -3.71 -10.86
C SER A 924 18.33 -4.41 -12.13
N GLY A 925 17.05 -4.82 -12.19
CA GLY A 925 16.47 -5.38 -13.41
C GLY A 925 16.46 -4.39 -14.59
N ALA A 926 16.07 -3.14 -14.33
CA ALA A 926 16.09 -2.08 -15.34
C ALA A 926 17.52 -1.69 -15.78
N LEU A 927 18.48 -1.67 -14.86
CA LEU A 927 19.88 -1.37 -15.19
C LEU A 927 20.61 -2.54 -15.85
N VAL A 928 20.37 -3.80 -15.49
CA VAL A 928 20.91 -4.95 -16.25
C VAL A 928 20.41 -4.93 -17.69
N SER A 929 19.14 -4.58 -17.91
CA SER A 929 18.57 -4.43 -19.25
C SER A 929 19.27 -3.33 -20.08
N LYS A 930 19.89 -2.32 -19.45
CA LYS A 930 20.64 -1.24 -20.12
C LYS A 930 22.17 -1.45 -20.15
N LEU A 931 22.74 -2.06 -19.12
CA LEU A 931 24.18 -2.21 -18.88
C LEU A 931 24.73 -3.59 -19.28
N GLY A 932 23.88 -4.58 -19.47
CA GLY A 932 24.25 -5.89 -20.03
C GLY A 932 24.70 -6.96 -19.04
N TYR A 933 25.34 -6.57 -17.94
CA TYR A 933 26.02 -7.53 -17.05
C TYR A 933 25.28 -7.72 -15.73
N TYR A 934 24.88 -8.96 -15.42
CA TYR A 934 24.24 -9.34 -14.16
C TYR A 934 25.24 -9.63 -13.03
N MET A 935 26.43 -10.17 -13.34
CA MET A 935 27.40 -10.59 -12.32
C MET A 935 27.86 -9.45 -11.38
N PRO A 936 28.10 -8.20 -11.83
CA PRO A 936 28.38 -7.08 -10.94
C PRO A 936 27.28 -6.83 -9.90
N TRP A 937 26.02 -7.05 -10.24
CA TRP A 937 24.89 -6.89 -9.32
C TRP A 937 24.82 -8.02 -8.30
N THR A 938 25.17 -9.27 -8.68
CA THR A 938 25.33 -10.36 -7.70
C THR A 938 26.49 -10.11 -6.74
N LEU A 939 27.65 -9.65 -7.24
CA LEU A 939 28.80 -9.34 -6.36
C LEU A 939 28.49 -8.19 -5.40
N PHE A 940 27.90 -7.10 -5.91
CA PHE A 940 27.40 -6.01 -5.08
C PHE A 940 26.39 -6.50 -4.05
N SER A 941 25.42 -7.32 -4.46
CA SER A 941 24.43 -7.95 -3.60
C SER A 941 25.06 -8.71 -2.44
N GLY A 942 26.00 -9.62 -2.75
CA GLY A 942 26.72 -10.41 -1.75
C GLY A 942 27.52 -9.57 -0.76
N VAL A 943 28.22 -8.51 -1.21
CA VAL A 943 28.94 -7.61 -0.28
C VAL A 943 27.96 -6.85 0.62
N MET A 944 26.88 -6.28 0.07
CA MET A 944 25.92 -5.49 0.83
C MET A 944 25.14 -6.35 1.85
N THR A 945 24.78 -7.60 1.52
CA THR A 945 24.17 -8.52 2.51
C THR A 945 25.17 -9.02 3.54
N SER A 946 26.42 -9.32 3.14
CA SER A 946 27.49 -9.72 4.07
C SER A 946 27.71 -8.66 5.15
N VAL A 947 27.96 -7.41 4.73
CA VAL A 947 28.22 -6.29 5.63
C VAL A 947 26.96 -5.93 6.41
N GLY A 948 25.79 -5.93 5.77
CA GLY A 948 24.52 -5.68 6.46
C GLY A 948 24.19 -6.73 7.54
N GLY A 949 24.52 -8.01 7.31
CA GLY A 949 24.38 -9.09 8.29
C GLY A 949 25.41 -9.00 9.41
N GLY A 950 26.69 -8.81 9.07
CA GLY A 950 27.80 -8.66 10.01
C GLY A 950 27.82 -7.34 10.80
N LEU A 951 26.96 -6.38 10.42
CA LEU A 951 26.61 -5.23 11.25
C LEU A 951 25.43 -5.54 12.18
N ALA A 952 24.43 -6.32 11.74
CA ALA A 952 23.27 -6.70 12.56
C ALA A 952 23.62 -7.65 13.74
N THR A 953 24.75 -8.35 13.69
CA THR A 953 25.33 -9.03 14.86
C THR A 953 25.63 -8.06 16.01
N THR A 954 25.94 -6.79 15.73
CA THR A 954 26.16 -5.74 16.75
C THR A 954 24.88 -5.27 17.46
N PHE A 955 23.73 -5.88 17.18
CA PHE A 955 22.46 -5.57 17.85
C PHE A 955 22.46 -5.98 19.33
N ARG A 956 22.19 -5.00 20.18
CA ARG A 956 22.15 -5.06 21.65
C ARG A 956 20.89 -4.32 22.16
N PRO A 957 20.47 -4.49 23.43
CA PRO A 957 19.26 -3.84 23.95
C PRO A 957 19.25 -2.31 23.85
N ASP A 958 20.42 -1.67 23.90
CA ASP A 958 20.65 -0.22 23.78
C ASP A 958 20.65 0.30 22.33
N THR A 959 20.86 -0.56 21.32
CA THR A 959 21.24 -0.16 19.95
C THR A 959 20.30 0.89 19.33
N SER A 960 20.89 1.98 18.86
CA SER A 960 20.18 3.17 18.38
C SER A 960 19.47 2.97 17.02
N VAL A 961 18.47 3.82 16.75
CA VAL A 961 17.56 3.70 15.59
C VAL A 961 18.30 3.86 14.26
N ASP A 962 19.24 4.79 14.19
CA ASP A 962 20.11 5.02 13.02
C ASP A 962 20.86 3.76 12.60
N LYS A 963 21.41 2.99 13.55
CA LYS A 963 22.14 1.75 13.29
C LYS A 963 21.24 0.69 12.68
N TRP A 964 20.15 0.31 13.36
CA TRP A 964 19.29 -0.76 12.85
C TRP A 964 18.50 -0.40 11.60
N VAL A 965 18.21 0.89 11.35
CA VAL A 965 17.68 1.37 10.07
C VAL A 965 18.75 1.27 8.97
N GLY A 966 19.97 1.75 9.22
CA GLY A 966 21.06 1.75 8.25
C GLY A 966 21.48 0.35 7.83
N TYR A 967 21.65 -0.57 8.78
CA TYR A 967 22.04 -1.96 8.50
C TYR A 967 20.95 -2.68 7.70
N GLN A 968 19.67 -2.44 8.00
CA GLN A 968 18.55 -2.96 7.22
C GLN A 968 18.52 -2.46 5.78
N ILE A 969 18.74 -1.16 5.58
CA ILE A 969 18.83 -0.57 4.23
C ILE A 969 19.95 -1.26 3.45
N LEU A 970 21.11 -1.49 4.08
CA LEU A 970 22.23 -2.20 3.46
C LEU A 970 21.86 -3.64 3.06
N GLN A 971 21.23 -4.40 3.98
CA GLN A 971 20.72 -5.74 3.68
C GLN A 971 19.62 -5.75 2.61
N GLY A 972 18.78 -4.72 2.54
CA GLY A 972 17.68 -4.61 1.58
C GLY A 972 18.17 -4.26 0.18
N ILE A 973 19.04 -3.25 0.07
CA ILE A 973 19.82 -2.95 -1.14
C ILE A 973 20.50 -4.21 -1.67
N GLY A 974 21.19 -4.94 -0.78
CA GLY A 974 21.86 -6.18 -1.12
C GLY A 974 20.90 -7.23 -1.66
N ARG A 975 19.88 -7.63 -0.89
CA ARG A 975 18.86 -8.59 -1.32
C ARG A 975 18.23 -8.21 -2.66
N GLY A 976 17.83 -6.96 -2.82
CA GLY A 976 17.16 -6.48 -4.02
C GLY A 976 18.03 -6.51 -5.29
N ALA A 977 19.34 -6.28 -5.16
CA ALA A 977 20.27 -6.29 -6.28
C ALA A 977 20.56 -7.70 -6.84
N GLY A 978 20.51 -8.75 -6.01
CA GLY A 978 20.95 -10.10 -6.41
C GLY A 978 19.85 -11.12 -6.67
N MET A 979 18.66 -10.96 -6.06
CA MET A 979 17.64 -12.01 -6.02
C MET A 979 17.13 -12.46 -7.40
N GLN A 980 17.03 -11.54 -8.39
CA GLN A 980 16.65 -11.88 -9.76
C GLN A 980 17.83 -12.33 -10.64
N MET A 981 19.09 -12.09 -10.23
CA MET A 981 20.25 -12.26 -11.11
C MET A 981 20.53 -13.72 -11.46
N SER A 982 20.28 -14.66 -10.55
CA SER A 982 20.35 -16.10 -10.82
C SER A 982 19.44 -16.50 -12.00
N MET A 983 18.22 -15.96 -12.03
CA MET A 983 17.24 -16.26 -13.08
C MET A 983 17.65 -15.66 -14.43
N ILE A 984 18.20 -14.44 -14.44
CA ILE A 984 18.69 -13.77 -15.66
C ILE A 984 19.93 -14.48 -16.22
N ALA A 985 20.88 -14.85 -15.36
CA ALA A 985 22.09 -15.57 -15.76
C ALA A 985 21.76 -16.95 -16.35
N THR A 986 20.84 -17.68 -15.72
CA THR A 986 20.36 -19.00 -16.19
C THR A 986 19.68 -18.90 -17.56
N GLN A 987 18.88 -17.85 -17.80
CA GLN A 987 18.26 -17.61 -19.12
C GLN A 987 19.28 -17.23 -20.21
N ASN A 988 20.33 -16.47 -19.89
CA ASN A 988 21.38 -16.12 -20.88
C ASN A 988 22.41 -17.25 -21.09
N ALA A 989 22.47 -18.24 -20.20
CA ALA A 989 23.43 -19.34 -20.28
C ALA A 989 22.93 -20.55 -21.09
N LEU A 990 21.63 -20.63 -21.41
CA LEU A 990 20.99 -21.86 -21.88
C LEU A 990 20.04 -21.66 -23.06
N GLY A 991 19.96 -22.67 -23.93
CA GLY A 991 18.94 -22.73 -24.98
C GLY A 991 17.53 -22.90 -24.42
N ALA A 992 16.52 -22.39 -25.14
CA ALA A 992 15.14 -22.25 -24.67
C ALA A 992 14.52 -23.56 -24.11
N HIS A 993 14.90 -24.73 -24.64
CA HIS A 993 14.40 -26.03 -24.19
C HIS A 993 14.92 -26.49 -22.81
N LEU A 994 16.00 -25.88 -22.30
CA LEU A 994 16.56 -26.19 -20.97
C LEU A 994 16.12 -25.19 -19.88
N ILE A 995 15.56 -24.04 -20.27
CA ILE A 995 15.10 -23.00 -19.33
C ILE A 995 14.07 -23.56 -18.32
N PRO A 996 13.03 -24.33 -18.70
CA PRO A 996 12.03 -24.83 -17.75
C PRO A 996 12.60 -25.82 -16.71
N ILE A 997 13.58 -26.63 -17.10
CA ILE A 997 14.27 -27.61 -16.22
C ILE A 997 15.25 -26.90 -15.28
N SER A 998 15.86 -25.81 -15.74
CA SER A 998 16.81 -25.04 -14.95
C SER A 998 16.12 -24.09 -13.98
N MET A 999 14.97 -23.53 -14.37
CA MET A 999 14.11 -22.73 -13.49
C MET A 999 13.50 -23.57 -12.36
N SER A 1000 13.07 -24.80 -12.63
CA SER A 1000 12.67 -25.69 -11.54
C SER A 1000 13.83 -26.02 -10.59
N LEU A 1001 15.05 -26.22 -11.10
CA LEU A 1001 16.23 -26.41 -10.23
C LEU A 1001 16.51 -25.18 -9.36
N LEU A 1002 16.47 -23.97 -9.91
CA LEU A 1002 16.66 -22.73 -9.14
C LEU A 1002 15.58 -22.55 -8.06
N ILE A 1003 14.31 -22.77 -8.40
CA ILE A 1003 13.20 -22.65 -7.45
C ILE A 1003 13.26 -23.76 -6.38
N PHE A 1004 13.76 -24.96 -6.72
CA PHE A 1004 14.02 -26.01 -5.74
C PHE A 1004 15.10 -25.56 -4.74
N CYS A 1005 16.22 -25.02 -5.22
CA CYS A 1005 17.26 -24.48 -4.35
C CYS A 1005 16.77 -23.31 -3.47
N GLN A 1006 15.86 -22.47 -3.98
CA GLN A 1006 15.18 -21.43 -3.20
C GLN A 1006 14.31 -22.03 -2.09
N ASN A 1007 13.38 -22.94 -2.41
CA ASN A 1007 12.49 -23.56 -1.42
C ASN A 1007 13.27 -24.37 -0.37
N LEU A 1008 14.30 -25.10 -0.79
CA LEU A 1008 15.20 -25.85 0.09
C LEU A 1008 15.95 -24.92 1.06
N ALA A 1009 16.44 -23.78 0.58
CA ALA A 1009 17.10 -22.78 1.42
C ALA A 1009 16.14 -22.16 2.45
N GLY A 1010 14.90 -21.83 2.07
CA GLY A 1010 13.90 -21.28 2.98
C GLY A 1010 13.61 -22.22 4.16
N ALA A 1011 13.40 -23.50 3.86
CA ALA A 1011 13.16 -24.52 4.88
C ALA A 1011 14.37 -24.74 5.81
N ILE A 1012 15.59 -24.89 5.26
CA ILE A 1012 16.81 -25.06 6.07
C ILE A 1012 17.06 -23.80 6.93
N ALA A 1013 16.87 -22.60 6.38
CA ALA A 1013 17.13 -21.33 7.06
C ALA A 1013 16.32 -21.17 8.34
N VAL A 1014 15.02 -21.46 8.30
CA VAL A 1014 14.16 -21.41 9.49
C VAL A 1014 14.63 -22.43 10.53
N VAL A 1015 14.85 -23.68 10.13
CA VAL A 1015 15.25 -24.76 11.05
C VAL A 1015 16.60 -24.49 11.73
N VAL A 1016 17.61 -24.08 10.95
CA VAL A 1016 18.95 -23.77 11.46
C VAL A 1016 18.92 -22.55 12.37
N ALA A 1017 18.23 -21.46 11.98
CA ALA A 1017 18.15 -20.27 12.80
C ALA A 1017 17.34 -20.50 14.10
N THR A 1018 16.23 -21.26 14.05
CA THR A 1018 15.49 -21.66 15.27
C THR A 1018 16.34 -22.50 16.21
N THR A 1019 17.14 -23.43 15.66
CA THR A 1019 18.06 -24.25 16.47
C THR A 1019 19.13 -23.40 17.13
N ILE A 1020 19.79 -22.50 16.37
CA ILE A 1020 20.83 -21.59 16.89
C ILE A 1020 20.25 -20.63 17.95
N PHE A 1021 19.12 -19.98 17.66
CA PHE A 1021 18.44 -19.08 18.60
C PHE A 1021 18.10 -19.80 19.91
N THR A 1022 17.47 -20.97 19.82
CA THR A 1022 17.03 -21.74 21.00
C THR A 1022 18.22 -22.23 21.83
N GLN A 1023 19.25 -22.80 21.20
CA GLN A 1023 20.44 -23.29 21.92
C GLN A 1023 21.27 -22.14 22.51
N SER A 1024 21.31 -20.98 21.84
CA SER A 1024 21.88 -19.75 22.41
C SER A 1024 21.11 -19.33 23.65
N LEU A 1025 19.78 -19.19 23.55
CA LEU A 1025 18.94 -18.74 24.65
C LEU A 1025 19.04 -19.70 25.86
N LEU A 1026 19.06 -21.01 25.62
CA LEU A 1026 19.27 -22.04 26.65
C LEU A 1026 20.63 -21.92 27.37
N GLY A 1027 21.70 -21.57 26.65
CA GLY A 1027 23.05 -21.43 27.22
C GLY A 1027 23.31 -20.07 27.87
N ASP A 1028 22.73 -19.00 27.33
CA ASP A 1028 22.96 -17.63 27.79
C ASP A 1028 22.05 -17.25 28.99
N LEU A 1029 20.83 -17.80 29.11
CA LEU A 1029 19.90 -17.47 30.22
C LEU A 1029 20.48 -17.76 31.61
N PRO A 1030 21.00 -18.97 31.91
CA PRO A 1030 21.43 -19.31 33.27
C PRO A 1030 22.61 -18.46 33.79
N LEU A 1031 23.30 -17.74 32.90
CA LEU A 1031 24.40 -16.84 33.20
C LEU A 1031 23.97 -15.37 33.36
N LEU A 1032 22.83 -14.98 32.78
CA LEU A 1032 22.39 -13.58 32.66
C LEU A 1032 21.07 -13.27 33.38
N ALA A 1033 20.17 -14.24 33.49
CA ALA A 1033 18.88 -14.14 34.17
C ALA A 1033 18.53 -15.47 34.89
N PRO A 1034 19.31 -15.88 35.92
CA PRO A 1034 19.15 -17.16 36.59
C PRO A 1034 17.79 -17.39 37.26
N SER A 1035 16.98 -16.35 37.52
CA SER A 1035 15.61 -16.50 38.03
C SER A 1035 14.62 -17.01 36.96
N VAL A 1036 14.97 -16.95 35.68
CA VAL A 1036 14.08 -17.28 34.57
C VAL A 1036 14.29 -18.72 34.12
N SER A 1037 13.24 -19.54 34.15
CA SER A 1037 13.35 -20.90 33.62
C SER A 1037 13.46 -20.89 32.09
N PRO A 1038 14.42 -21.60 31.48
CA PRO A 1038 14.58 -21.56 30.03
C PRO A 1038 13.38 -22.09 29.23
N ALA A 1039 12.59 -22.98 29.83
CA ALA A 1039 11.31 -23.42 29.28
C ALA A 1039 10.27 -22.29 29.22
N ALA A 1040 10.19 -21.43 30.24
CA ALA A 1040 9.31 -20.26 30.22
C ALA A 1040 9.76 -19.19 29.21
N ALA A 1041 11.07 -19.02 29.03
CA ALA A 1041 11.60 -18.17 27.96
C ALA A 1041 11.19 -18.67 26.57
N ILE A 1042 11.38 -19.96 26.27
CA ILE A 1042 10.93 -20.55 25.00
C ILE A 1042 9.41 -20.42 24.82
N ALA A 1043 8.62 -20.63 25.89
CA ALA A 1043 7.16 -20.49 25.85
C ALA A 1043 6.67 -19.03 25.68
N ALA A 1044 7.41 -18.03 26.15
CA ALA A 1044 7.13 -16.61 25.90
C ALA A 1044 7.37 -16.20 24.43
N GLY A 1045 8.16 -17.00 23.69
CA GLY A 1045 8.43 -16.83 22.27
C GLY A 1045 9.12 -15.50 21.98
N SER A 1046 8.44 -14.62 21.26
CA SER A 1046 8.95 -13.28 20.91
C SER A 1046 8.11 -12.12 21.47
N GLY A 1047 7.06 -12.40 22.24
CA GLY A 1047 6.10 -11.38 22.68
C GLY A 1047 6.73 -10.37 23.63
N ALA A 1048 6.64 -9.07 23.29
CA ALA A 1048 7.27 -7.98 24.06
C ALA A 1048 6.94 -8.02 25.57
N ASP A 1049 5.65 -8.15 25.91
CA ASP A 1049 5.15 -8.28 27.28
C ASP A 1049 5.41 -9.68 27.86
N SER A 1050 5.22 -10.72 27.05
CA SER A 1050 5.41 -12.13 27.46
C SER A 1050 6.81 -12.38 27.98
N VAL A 1051 7.83 -11.84 27.29
CA VAL A 1051 9.24 -11.94 27.68
C VAL A 1051 9.54 -11.07 28.91
N ARG A 1052 8.99 -9.85 28.98
CA ARG A 1052 9.21 -8.94 30.12
C ARG A 1052 8.64 -9.46 31.43
N ARG A 1053 7.47 -10.12 31.39
CA ARG A 1053 6.80 -10.71 32.56
C ARG A 1053 7.46 -11.98 33.12
N LEU A 1054 8.53 -12.48 32.49
CA LEU A 1054 9.33 -13.59 33.04
C LEU A 1054 10.15 -13.18 34.27
N VAL A 1055 10.33 -11.87 34.48
CA VAL A 1055 11.04 -11.27 35.62
C VAL A 1055 10.10 -10.27 36.30
N PRO A 1056 10.11 -10.11 37.64
CA PRO A 1056 9.33 -9.07 38.30
C PRO A 1056 9.71 -7.65 37.80
N GLU A 1057 8.73 -6.75 37.76
CA GLU A 1057 8.96 -5.35 37.36
C GLU A 1057 10.01 -4.69 38.26
N GLY A 1058 11.00 -4.04 37.64
CA GLY A 1058 12.14 -3.44 38.35
C GLY A 1058 13.28 -4.41 38.73
N SER A 1059 13.20 -5.70 38.36
CA SER A 1059 14.30 -6.64 38.60
C SER A 1059 15.55 -6.31 37.76
N PRO A 1060 16.77 -6.34 38.34
CA PRO A 1060 18.01 -6.14 37.59
C PRO A 1060 18.31 -7.27 36.58
N GLU A 1061 17.68 -8.44 36.73
CA GLU A 1061 17.83 -9.55 35.76
C GLU A 1061 17.12 -9.28 34.42
N LEU A 1062 16.27 -8.24 34.32
CA LEU A 1062 15.60 -7.88 33.07
C LEU A 1062 16.59 -7.50 31.96
N ASP A 1063 17.62 -6.71 32.27
CA ASP A 1063 18.64 -6.35 31.27
C ASP A 1063 19.44 -7.57 30.82
N GLY A 1064 19.72 -8.51 31.73
CA GLY A 1064 20.35 -9.80 31.42
C GLY A 1064 19.48 -10.68 30.52
N LEU A 1065 18.17 -10.75 30.78
CA LEU A 1065 17.21 -11.47 29.95
C LEU A 1065 17.15 -10.87 28.54
N LEU A 1066 17.00 -9.54 28.42
CA LEU A 1066 16.96 -8.86 27.13
C LEU A 1066 18.28 -9.00 26.37
N LEU A 1067 19.41 -9.02 27.08
CA LEU A 1067 20.73 -9.27 26.49
C LEU A 1067 20.88 -10.72 25.99
N ALA A 1068 20.39 -11.72 26.73
CA ALA A 1068 20.38 -13.12 26.31
C ALA A 1068 19.55 -13.33 25.02
N TYR A 1069 18.36 -12.71 24.94
CA TYR A 1069 17.58 -12.67 23.69
C TYR A 1069 18.34 -11.95 22.56
N SER A 1070 19.09 -10.89 22.88
CA SER A 1070 19.90 -10.17 21.89
C SER A 1070 21.09 -11.00 21.38
N TYR A 1071 21.72 -11.81 22.23
CA TYR A 1071 22.76 -12.76 21.83
C TYR A 1071 22.19 -13.94 21.01
N ALA A 1072 20.98 -14.40 21.32
CA ALA A 1072 20.30 -15.40 20.52
C ALA A 1072 19.97 -14.91 19.10
N VAL A 1073 19.64 -13.62 18.94
CA VAL A 1073 19.52 -12.96 17.63
C VAL A 1073 20.89 -12.77 16.96
N ASP A 1074 21.90 -12.27 17.68
CA ASP A 1074 23.26 -12.07 17.19
C ASP A 1074 23.81 -13.34 16.51
N LYS A 1075 23.71 -14.48 17.22
CA LYS A 1075 24.18 -15.78 16.72
C LYS A 1075 23.43 -16.28 15.48
N THR A 1076 22.18 -15.86 15.21
CA THR A 1076 21.52 -16.16 13.92
C THR A 1076 21.92 -15.18 12.80
N PHE A 1077 22.22 -13.92 13.11
CA PHE A 1077 22.66 -12.94 12.10
C PHE A 1077 24.07 -13.19 11.54
N TYR A 1078 24.93 -13.95 12.23
CA TYR A 1078 26.15 -14.49 11.61
C TYR A 1078 25.84 -15.37 10.38
N MET A 1079 24.70 -16.07 10.35
CA MET A 1079 24.29 -16.84 9.16
C MET A 1079 23.93 -15.92 7.98
N VAL A 1080 23.34 -14.75 8.25
CA VAL A 1080 23.07 -13.72 7.23
C VAL A 1080 24.37 -13.19 6.63
N ALA A 1081 25.39 -12.95 7.47
CA ALA A 1081 26.72 -12.57 7.01
C ALA A 1081 27.38 -13.67 6.17
N ALA A 1082 27.39 -14.92 6.66
CA ALA A 1082 28.03 -16.06 6.00
C ALA A 1082 27.39 -16.40 4.64
N PHE A 1083 26.06 -16.38 4.54
CA PHE A 1083 25.38 -16.61 3.25
C PHE A 1083 25.43 -15.39 2.32
N GLY A 1084 25.63 -14.17 2.84
CA GLY A 1084 26.06 -13.03 2.01
C GLY A 1084 27.40 -13.31 1.31
N VAL A 1085 28.39 -13.83 2.04
CA VAL A 1085 29.71 -14.17 1.49
C VAL A 1085 29.60 -15.35 0.51
N ALA A 1086 28.78 -16.36 0.82
CA ALA A 1086 28.50 -17.46 -0.10
C ALA A 1086 27.88 -16.94 -1.41
N SER A 1087 26.92 -16.02 -1.35
CA SER A 1087 26.34 -15.37 -2.54
C SER A 1087 27.38 -14.62 -3.36
N PHE A 1088 28.31 -13.89 -2.73
CA PHE A 1088 29.43 -13.25 -3.44
C PHE A 1088 30.30 -14.29 -4.18
N VAL A 1089 30.70 -15.37 -3.51
CA VAL A 1089 31.54 -16.44 -4.08
C VAL A 1089 30.83 -17.14 -5.24
N PHE A 1090 29.54 -17.48 -5.08
CA PHE A 1090 28.73 -18.05 -6.18
C PHE A 1090 28.53 -17.03 -7.32
N GLY A 1091 28.41 -15.75 -7.02
CA GLY A 1091 28.32 -14.67 -8.00
C GLY A 1091 29.48 -14.65 -9.01
N LEU A 1092 30.71 -14.93 -8.56
CA LEU A 1092 31.88 -15.04 -9.44
C LEU A 1092 31.71 -16.15 -10.49
N GLY A 1093 31.05 -17.25 -10.13
CA GLY A 1093 30.75 -18.38 -11.01
C GLY A 1093 29.73 -18.06 -12.12
N MET A 1094 28.90 -17.04 -11.93
CA MET A 1094 27.84 -16.66 -12.88
C MET A 1094 28.39 -16.01 -14.17
N GLY A 1095 29.63 -15.52 -14.16
CA GLY A 1095 30.33 -15.10 -15.38
C GLY A 1095 29.92 -13.74 -15.97
N TRP A 1096 30.81 -13.16 -16.77
CA TRP A 1096 30.68 -11.80 -17.32
C TRP A 1096 30.09 -11.80 -18.74
N LYS A 1097 28.84 -12.29 -18.88
CA LYS A 1097 28.12 -12.34 -20.18
C LYS A 1097 27.19 -11.12 -20.33
N ASP A 1098 27.20 -10.49 -21.50
CA ASP A 1098 26.29 -9.38 -21.83
C ASP A 1098 24.91 -9.95 -22.25
N VAL A 1099 23.80 -9.39 -21.73
CA VAL A 1099 22.42 -9.77 -22.11
C VAL A 1099 21.86 -8.98 -23.31
N ARG A 1100 22.57 -7.96 -23.82
CA ARG A 1100 22.04 -6.99 -24.80
C ARG A 1100 22.23 -7.39 -26.27
N LYS A 1101 22.89 -8.51 -26.56
CA LYS A 1101 23.12 -8.99 -27.94
C LYS A 1101 23.08 -10.51 -28.05
N LYS A 1102 22.27 -10.99 -29.00
CA LYS A 1102 22.79 -11.67 -30.21
C LYS A 1102 21.76 -11.60 -31.35
N SER A 1103 21.62 -10.42 -31.95
CA SER A 1103 21.18 -10.29 -33.34
C SER A 1103 22.42 -10.32 -34.24
N GLY A 1104 22.56 -11.35 -35.08
CA GLY A 1104 23.57 -11.39 -36.14
C GLY A 1104 24.75 -12.36 -36.00
N GLU A 1105 24.78 -13.26 -35.01
CA GLU A 1105 25.57 -14.50 -35.17
C GLU A 1105 24.71 -15.54 -35.90
N LYS A 1106 25.34 -16.27 -36.83
CA LYS A 1106 24.70 -17.34 -37.58
C LYS A 1106 24.29 -18.46 -36.62
N GLU A 1107 23.15 -19.09 -36.85
CA GLU A 1107 22.92 -20.42 -36.30
C GLU A 1107 24.02 -21.34 -36.84
N GLU A 1108 24.88 -21.81 -35.95
CA GLU A 1108 25.78 -22.91 -36.25
C GLU A 1108 24.89 -24.12 -36.51
N LYS A 1109 24.93 -24.66 -37.75
CA LYS A 1109 24.08 -25.80 -38.11
C LYS A 1109 24.27 -26.89 -37.06
N PRO A 1110 23.19 -27.46 -36.49
CA PRO A 1110 23.35 -28.67 -35.68
C PRO A 1110 24.07 -29.71 -36.54
N ALA A 1111 25.15 -30.28 -36.02
CA ALA A 1111 25.82 -31.38 -36.67
C ALA A 1111 24.76 -32.47 -37.00
N PRO A 1112 24.83 -33.11 -38.18
CA PRO A 1112 23.81 -34.09 -38.56
C PRO A 1112 23.70 -35.14 -37.46
N ALA A 1113 22.48 -35.42 -37.02
CA ALA A 1113 22.22 -36.40 -35.99
C ALA A 1113 22.70 -37.76 -36.50
N GLY A 1114 23.82 -38.25 -35.97
CA GLY A 1114 24.31 -39.59 -36.26
C GLY A 1114 23.26 -40.62 -35.83
N ASP A 1115 23.00 -41.59 -36.71
CA ASP A 1115 21.87 -42.51 -36.56
C ASP A 1115 21.90 -43.28 -35.24
N VAL A 1116 21.02 -42.88 -34.31
CA VAL A 1116 20.69 -43.70 -33.15
C VAL A 1116 19.71 -44.77 -33.61
N VAL A 1117 20.26 -45.95 -33.88
CA VAL A 1117 19.50 -47.17 -34.20
C VAL A 1117 18.49 -47.47 -33.07
N VAL A 1118 17.31 -47.94 -33.48
CA VAL A 1118 16.06 -48.14 -32.70
C VAL A 1118 16.23 -49.01 -31.45
#